data_AF-A0A498E6M7-F1
#
_entry.id   AF-A0A498E6M7-F1
#
_cell.length_a   1.000
_cell.length_b   1.000
_cell.length_c   1.000
_cell.angle_alpha   90.00
_cell.angle_beta   90.00
_cell.angle_gamma   90.00
#
_symmetry.space_group_name_H-M   'P 1'
#
loop_
_entity.id
_entity.type
_entity.pdbx_description
1 polymer ?
#
loop_
_entity_poly.entity_id
_entity_poly.type
_entity_poly.pdbx_seq_one_letter_code
_entity_poly.pdbx_strand_id
1 'polypeptide(L)'
;MSSSSCRYTFDPSVQTDAHLQTTWECPHEAHPESEFCVFHMSRDERASLDVTGDDIVDELRANLQSPDTRVNEYVGADLPHLSLTYQDINGATNHVLNFQHADIEGLDLTHGRLDQGLILREATVDRLKLDEAVVTGDVDAREVTVTGAVTADEATFEQDVRFSGATFRGEVRCDETVFQGDTSFADATFHGTARFRNVETSGSSHVLEDHITFADATFRDDASFRQAIFDYVTFDGARFTAGSDFEHVEFEGDARFDGVRFDEMADFDEARFDDDASFANARFMQLAEFRGVEFNGGSRTTHDDVTFEGATFEGEADYKLARFRYSDFKDAVFKGAVSFDRATFTARTDCYRLRVDGAFDLSLASFGGQANFDDSEFHDAVVAEEATFGSDASFEAVEFQSNARFGEARFEEDVRFNAATFRGLASFRGAFFQGELQHLEANASFNEATFEAGAEFEAANFTSASFWETTFHDRADFRQSDFETARFRVLVGDRDTYLDFTDATLDGGTISQGSGEPTPYDLTRATIGDLTLEGDGNEHQLLDHFRFCLTEFDRFDFSDHHGYLERNDWTIHDFVGNGATGQFAVELTPDIIEETYRKAQDSANAVGDTPASREFEFKRYYYNRQKNFDIILNEYSLNTWARGKKVASVGLNTLMQVTCGYGNRLPRIAAFTFLLPALFGLCYALGGPFLTQAGSVFDPAAVDKTTMEVLFDNVYYSYISFSTVGYGDINPLGPAARVLAASQGMLNGLFFTLLTFTLFKRVLGGS
;
A
#
# COMPACT_ATOMS: atom_id res chain seq x y z
N MET A 1 -57.18 37.51 -62.23
CA MET A 1 -56.69 38.41 -61.17
C MET A 1 -55.26 37.98 -60.91
N SER A 2 -54.32 38.92 -60.94
CA SER A 2 -52.88 38.63 -60.87
C SER A 2 -52.58 37.95 -59.53
N SER A 3 -52.12 36.70 -59.48
CA SER A 3 -51.50 36.20 -58.25
C SER A 3 -50.20 36.98 -58.09
N SER A 4 -50.10 37.73 -57.00
CA SER A 4 -48.87 38.42 -56.60
C SER A 4 -48.06 37.46 -55.75
N SER A 5 -46.76 37.36 -56.01
CA SER A 5 -45.83 36.64 -55.13
C SER A 5 -45.74 37.32 -53.76
N CYS A 6 -45.45 36.56 -52.72
CA CYS A 6 -45.16 37.10 -51.38
C CYS A 6 -44.02 38.12 -51.46
N ARG A 7 -44.17 39.26 -50.77
CA ARG A 7 -43.18 40.34 -50.76
C ARG A 7 -42.01 40.10 -49.78
N TYR A 8 -42.09 39.06 -48.95
CA TYR A 8 -41.05 38.79 -47.95
C TYR A 8 -39.71 38.43 -48.61
N THR A 9 -38.65 39.07 -48.12
CA THR A 9 -37.27 38.80 -48.50
C THR A 9 -36.40 38.72 -47.25
N PHE A 10 -35.52 37.73 -47.20
CA PHE A 10 -34.55 37.58 -46.11
C PHE A 10 -33.16 38.04 -46.59
N ASP A 11 -32.59 39.05 -45.91
CA ASP A 11 -31.25 39.57 -46.20
C ASP A 11 -30.25 39.09 -45.14
N PRO A 12 -29.40 38.10 -45.46
CA PRO A 12 -28.42 37.57 -44.52
C PRO A 12 -27.36 38.60 -44.10
N SER A 13 -27.12 39.66 -44.89
CA SER A 13 -26.11 40.68 -44.57
C SER A 13 -26.45 41.57 -43.37
N VAL A 14 -27.68 41.50 -42.88
CA VAL A 14 -28.19 42.30 -41.75
C VAL A 14 -28.33 41.47 -40.46
N GLN A 15 -28.25 40.13 -40.52
CA GLN A 15 -28.55 39.22 -39.40
C GLN A 15 -27.55 38.03 -39.22
N THR A 16 -26.26 38.21 -39.57
CA THR A 16 -25.11 37.28 -39.33
C THR A 16 -24.93 36.05 -40.26
N ASP A 17 -23.75 35.40 -40.12
CA ASP A 17 -22.92 34.65 -41.10
C ASP A 17 -23.58 33.47 -41.85
N ALA A 18 -24.56 33.76 -42.73
CA ALA A 18 -25.21 32.74 -43.55
C ALA A 18 -24.37 32.29 -44.75
N HIS A 19 -24.43 30.98 -45.06
CA HIS A 19 -24.11 30.38 -46.36
C HIS A 19 -25.08 30.80 -47.50
N LEU A 20 -25.58 32.03 -47.50
CA LEU A 20 -26.41 32.59 -48.55
C LEU A 20 -25.68 33.78 -49.18
N GLN A 21 -25.22 33.60 -50.42
CA GLN A 21 -24.46 34.64 -51.16
C GLN A 21 -25.35 35.76 -51.74
N THR A 22 -26.67 35.64 -51.63
CA THR A 22 -27.67 36.58 -52.19
C THR A 22 -28.92 36.65 -51.31
N THR A 23 -29.62 37.80 -51.30
CA THR A 23 -30.95 37.97 -50.68
C THR A 23 -31.89 36.85 -51.10
N TRP A 24 -32.55 36.19 -50.13
CA TRP A 24 -33.54 35.15 -50.39
C TRP A 24 -34.93 35.78 -50.58
N GLU A 25 -35.67 35.31 -51.57
CA GLU A 25 -37.03 35.76 -51.89
C GLU A 25 -38.02 34.61 -51.68
N CYS A 26 -39.12 34.90 -50.99
CA CYS A 26 -40.15 33.91 -50.66
C CYS A 26 -40.78 33.29 -51.94
N PRO A 27 -40.84 31.95 -52.07
CA PRO A 27 -41.37 31.28 -53.25
C PRO A 27 -42.91 31.15 -53.26
N HIS A 28 -43.57 31.51 -52.16
CA HIS A 28 -45.01 31.32 -51.97
C HIS A 28 -45.84 32.45 -52.59
N GLU A 29 -47.06 32.13 -53.01
CA GLU A 29 -48.02 33.15 -53.44
C GLU A 29 -48.52 33.98 -52.24
N ALA A 30 -48.73 35.28 -52.43
CA ALA A 30 -49.33 36.13 -51.41
C ALA A 30 -50.81 35.78 -51.25
N HIS A 31 -51.31 35.89 -50.02
CA HIS A 31 -52.74 35.73 -49.77
C HIS A 31 -53.55 36.81 -50.50
N PRO A 32 -54.78 36.54 -50.99
CA PRO A 32 -55.55 37.50 -51.78
C PRO A 32 -55.78 38.87 -51.13
N GLU A 33 -55.72 38.94 -49.81
CA GLU A 33 -55.94 40.14 -48.99
C GLU A 33 -54.68 40.65 -48.27
N SER A 34 -53.48 40.14 -48.61
CA SER A 34 -52.20 40.56 -48.02
C SER A 34 -51.08 40.71 -49.07
N GLU A 35 -50.01 41.44 -48.73
CA GLU A 35 -48.76 41.43 -49.50
C GLU A 35 -47.86 40.22 -49.15
N PHE A 36 -48.24 39.43 -48.14
CA PHE A 36 -47.50 38.28 -47.63
C PHE A 36 -48.28 36.97 -47.84
N CYS A 37 -47.55 35.85 -47.92
CA CYS A 37 -48.14 34.52 -47.84
C CYS A 37 -48.54 34.20 -46.38
N VAL A 38 -49.34 33.16 -46.19
CA VAL A 38 -49.85 32.75 -44.86
C VAL A 38 -48.74 32.47 -43.83
N PHE A 39 -47.54 32.09 -44.28
CA PHE A 39 -46.36 31.83 -43.45
C PHE A 39 -45.63 33.10 -42.96
N HIS A 40 -45.68 34.21 -43.73
CA HIS A 40 -44.98 35.47 -43.42
C HIS A 40 -45.90 36.59 -42.93
N MET A 41 -47.20 36.34 -42.85
CA MET A 41 -48.13 37.23 -42.16
C MET A 41 -47.77 37.35 -40.68
N SER A 42 -47.99 38.53 -40.09
CA SER A 42 -47.94 38.66 -38.63
C SER A 42 -49.11 37.93 -37.97
N ARG A 43 -48.98 37.60 -36.67
CA ARG A 43 -50.04 36.98 -35.88
C ARG A 43 -51.36 37.78 -35.90
N ASP A 44 -51.28 39.11 -35.79
CA ASP A 44 -52.45 40.01 -35.84
C ASP A 44 -53.11 40.01 -37.23
N GLU A 45 -52.30 39.95 -38.28
CA GLU A 45 -52.77 39.91 -39.66
C GLU A 45 -53.51 38.59 -39.96
N ARG A 46 -52.92 37.44 -39.58
CA ARG A 46 -53.60 36.13 -39.68
C ARG A 46 -54.93 36.11 -38.95
N ALA A 47 -54.96 36.61 -37.71
CA ALA A 47 -56.18 36.67 -36.92
C ALA A 47 -57.26 37.56 -37.57
N SER A 48 -56.85 38.66 -38.22
CA SER A 48 -57.78 39.56 -38.93
C SER A 48 -58.34 38.97 -40.21
N LEU A 49 -57.62 38.04 -40.84
CA LEU A 49 -57.98 37.36 -42.08
C LEU A 49 -58.56 35.95 -41.86
N ASP A 50 -58.80 35.55 -40.61
CA ASP A 50 -59.34 34.23 -40.21
C ASP A 50 -58.49 33.05 -40.72
N VAL A 51 -57.16 33.25 -40.84
CA VAL A 51 -56.20 32.19 -41.22
C VAL A 51 -55.81 31.41 -39.96
N THR A 52 -56.20 30.15 -39.90
CA THR A 52 -55.96 29.26 -38.75
C THR A 52 -54.65 28.48 -38.89
N GLY A 53 -54.21 27.83 -37.80
CA GLY A 53 -53.06 26.92 -37.84
C GLY A 53 -53.30 25.71 -38.75
N ASP A 54 -54.54 25.20 -38.79
CA ASP A 54 -54.93 24.09 -39.67
C ASP A 54 -54.79 24.48 -41.15
N ASP A 55 -55.15 25.72 -41.52
CA ASP A 55 -54.98 26.22 -42.88
C ASP A 55 -53.50 26.27 -43.30
N ILE A 56 -52.61 26.63 -42.37
CA ILE A 56 -51.16 26.64 -42.60
C ILE A 56 -50.61 25.22 -42.76
N VAL A 57 -51.08 24.28 -41.94
CA VAL A 57 -50.70 22.86 -42.03
C VAL A 57 -51.17 22.27 -43.37
N ASP A 58 -52.40 22.56 -43.80
CA ASP A 58 -52.94 22.11 -45.08
C ASP A 58 -52.13 22.67 -46.27
N GLU A 59 -51.73 23.94 -46.22
CA GLU A 59 -50.86 24.55 -47.24
C GLU A 59 -49.46 23.92 -47.25
N LEU A 60 -48.87 23.68 -46.08
CA LEU A 60 -47.58 22.97 -45.96
C LEU A 60 -47.66 21.57 -46.58
N ARG A 61 -48.75 20.84 -46.35
CA ARG A 61 -48.97 19.51 -46.96
C ARG A 61 -49.16 19.60 -48.47
N ALA A 62 -49.85 20.62 -48.96
CA ALA A 62 -49.98 20.84 -50.40
C ALA A 62 -48.61 21.11 -51.04
N ASN A 63 -47.76 21.91 -50.38
CA ASN A 63 -46.39 22.20 -50.81
C ASN A 63 -45.53 20.93 -50.89
N LEU A 64 -45.64 20.03 -49.93
CA LEU A 64 -44.93 18.74 -49.94
C LEU A 64 -45.23 17.87 -51.17
N GLN A 65 -46.40 18.02 -51.79
CA GLN A 65 -46.79 17.29 -53.00
C GLN A 65 -46.33 17.98 -54.29
N SER A 66 -45.75 19.18 -54.20
CA SER A 66 -45.23 19.93 -55.35
C SER A 66 -43.92 19.33 -55.86
N PRO A 67 -43.70 19.30 -57.19
CA PRO A 67 -42.38 18.99 -57.75
C PRO A 67 -41.40 20.17 -57.62
N ASP A 68 -41.87 21.39 -57.35
CA ASP A 68 -41.01 22.53 -57.06
C ASP A 68 -40.51 22.42 -55.62
N THR A 69 -39.20 22.32 -55.46
CA THR A 69 -38.58 22.03 -54.17
C THR A 69 -38.39 23.27 -53.33
N ARG A 70 -38.44 24.47 -53.96
CA ARG A 70 -38.34 25.74 -53.25
C ARG A 70 -39.55 25.99 -52.35
N VAL A 71 -40.71 25.41 -52.64
CA VAL A 71 -41.89 25.58 -51.79
C VAL A 71 -41.76 24.96 -50.40
N ASN A 72 -40.71 24.17 -50.13
CA ASN A 72 -40.36 23.71 -48.78
C ASN A 72 -39.47 24.71 -48.01
N GLU A 73 -39.18 25.89 -48.58
CA GLU A 73 -38.44 26.98 -47.94
C GLU A 73 -39.41 27.98 -47.27
N TYR A 74 -39.31 28.08 -45.95
CA TYR A 74 -40.13 28.93 -45.06
C TYR A 74 -39.24 29.87 -44.22
N VAL A 75 -38.14 30.35 -44.81
CA VAL A 75 -37.11 31.13 -44.11
C VAL A 75 -37.70 32.40 -43.49
N GLY A 76 -37.44 32.61 -42.20
CA GLY A 76 -37.89 33.80 -41.45
C GLY A 76 -39.41 33.92 -41.27
N ALA A 77 -40.13 32.80 -41.35
CA ALA A 77 -41.56 32.74 -41.11
C ALA A 77 -41.90 33.02 -39.62
N ASP A 78 -43.07 33.61 -39.37
CA ASP A 78 -43.67 33.71 -38.02
C ASP A 78 -44.86 32.74 -38.03
N LEU A 79 -44.78 31.62 -37.33
CA LEU A 79 -45.74 30.51 -37.41
C LEU A 79 -46.47 30.30 -36.08
N PRO A 80 -47.79 30.05 -36.10
CA PRO A 80 -48.50 29.63 -34.89
C PRO A 80 -48.11 28.20 -34.52
N HIS A 81 -48.76 27.64 -33.50
CA HIS A 81 -48.61 26.22 -33.19
C HIS A 81 -49.03 25.34 -34.37
N LEU A 82 -48.11 24.53 -34.88
CA LEU A 82 -48.31 23.57 -35.96
C LEU A 82 -48.44 22.17 -35.36
N SER A 83 -49.66 21.63 -35.35
CA SER A 83 -49.92 20.25 -34.94
C SER A 83 -49.93 19.32 -36.15
N LEU A 84 -48.98 18.39 -36.14
CA LEU A 84 -48.78 17.29 -37.07
C LEU A 84 -48.92 15.94 -36.34
N THR A 85 -49.64 15.93 -35.22
CA THR A 85 -49.86 14.75 -34.39
C THR A 85 -50.57 13.64 -35.20
N TYR A 86 -50.09 12.39 -35.08
CA TYR A 86 -50.55 11.23 -35.87
C TYR A 86 -50.48 11.38 -37.40
N GLN A 87 -49.73 12.38 -37.91
CA GLN A 87 -49.59 12.57 -39.35
C GLN A 87 -48.36 11.85 -39.89
N ASP A 88 -48.50 11.32 -41.11
CA ASP A 88 -47.39 10.88 -41.94
C ASP A 88 -47.04 12.01 -42.91
N ILE A 89 -45.98 12.73 -42.59
CA ILE A 89 -45.46 13.86 -43.36
C ILE A 89 -44.45 13.29 -44.35
N ASN A 90 -44.97 13.02 -45.55
CA ASN A 90 -44.21 12.62 -46.73
C ASN A 90 -44.55 13.52 -47.93
N GLY A 91 -43.56 13.71 -48.79
CA GLY A 91 -43.62 14.57 -49.96
C GLY A 91 -43.29 13.82 -51.26
N ALA A 92 -43.62 14.45 -52.38
CA ALA A 92 -43.29 13.95 -53.72
C ALA A 92 -41.77 14.00 -54.00
N THR A 93 -41.02 14.75 -53.20
CA THR A 93 -39.56 14.86 -53.24
C THR A 93 -38.98 14.61 -51.84
N ASN A 94 -37.66 14.39 -51.78
CA ASN A 94 -36.92 14.24 -50.53
C ASN A 94 -36.34 15.58 -50.02
N HIS A 95 -36.91 16.72 -50.44
CA HIS A 95 -36.42 18.03 -50.02
C HIS A 95 -36.92 18.41 -48.62
N VAL A 96 -35.97 18.81 -47.79
CA VAL A 96 -36.12 19.16 -46.37
C VAL A 96 -37.05 20.34 -46.14
N LEU A 97 -37.86 20.27 -45.08
CA LEU A 97 -38.63 21.42 -44.60
C LEU A 97 -37.68 22.45 -43.97
N ASN A 98 -37.57 23.63 -44.56
CA ASN A 98 -36.59 24.63 -44.16
C ASN A 98 -37.22 25.84 -43.47
N PHE A 99 -37.13 25.86 -42.14
CA PHE A 99 -37.62 26.93 -41.25
C PHE A 99 -36.48 27.76 -40.65
N GLN A 100 -35.38 27.91 -41.38
CA GLN A 100 -34.24 28.71 -40.89
C GLN A 100 -34.67 30.14 -40.51
N HIS A 101 -34.20 30.64 -39.37
CA HIS A 101 -34.55 31.93 -38.77
C HIS A 101 -36.05 32.16 -38.48
N ALA A 102 -36.89 31.11 -38.51
CA ALA A 102 -38.31 31.26 -38.21
C ALA A 102 -38.58 31.47 -36.71
N ASP A 103 -39.72 32.10 -36.38
CA ASP A 103 -40.30 32.14 -35.04
C ASP A 103 -41.56 31.26 -35.02
N ILE A 104 -41.56 30.17 -34.24
CA ILE A 104 -42.58 29.13 -34.28
C ILE A 104 -43.17 28.94 -32.88
N GLU A 105 -44.46 29.21 -32.67
CA GLU A 105 -45.12 29.02 -31.36
C GLU A 105 -45.16 27.55 -30.91
N GLY A 106 -45.09 26.62 -31.85
CA GLY A 106 -44.68 25.26 -31.53
C GLY A 106 -44.83 24.31 -32.71
N LEU A 107 -44.09 23.22 -32.65
CA LEU A 107 -44.12 22.14 -33.63
C LEU A 107 -44.39 20.83 -32.88
N ASP A 108 -45.51 20.18 -33.19
CA ASP A 108 -45.95 18.95 -32.54
C ASP A 108 -46.09 17.83 -33.56
N LEU A 109 -45.17 16.88 -33.51
CA LEU A 109 -45.11 15.67 -34.33
C LEU A 109 -45.42 14.43 -33.47
N THR A 110 -46.15 14.56 -32.36
CA THR A 110 -46.38 13.44 -31.45
C THR A 110 -47.10 12.28 -32.18
N HIS A 111 -46.56 11.06 -32.07
CA HIS A 111 -46.95 9.86 -32.85
C HIS A 111 -46.90 10.03 -34.38
N GLY A 112 -46.21 11.05 -34.88
CA GLY A 112 -46.10 11.39 -36.29
C GLY A 112 -44.88 10.76 -36.95
N ARG A 113 -44.83 10.81 -38.28
CA ARG A 113 -43.66 10.44 -39.07
C ARG A 113 -43.25 11.60 -39.96
N LEU A 114 -41.95 11.92 -40.02
CA LEU A 114 -41.40 12.98 -40.87
C LEU A 114 -40.30 12.44 -41.79
N ASP A 115 -40.59 12.34 -43.09
CA ASP A 115 -39.66 11.77 -44.07
C ASP A 115 -38.71 12.79 -44.72
N GLN A 116 -39.09 14.07 -44.77
CA GLN A 116 -38.33 15.08 -45.50
C GLN A 116 -37.10 15.58 -44.72
N GLY A 117 -37.06 15.38 -43.40
CA GLY A 117 -36.14 16.05 -42.50
C GLY A 117 -36.59 17.48 -42.17
N LEU A 118 -35.84 18.14 -41.29
CA LEU A 118 -36.19 19.42 -40.70
C LEU A 118 -34.98 20.34 -40.53
N ILE A 119 -35.03 21.56 -41.06
CA ILE A 119 -34.03 22.60 -40.80
C ILE A 119 -34.66 23.69 -39.91
N LEU A 120 -34.10 23.89 -38.72
CA LEU A 120 -34.46 24.89 -37.72
C LEU A 120 -33.28 25.80 -37.35
N ARG A 121 -32.27 25.90 -38.23
CA ARG A 121 -31.08 26.71 -37.98
C ARG A 121 -31.43 28.13 -37.55
N GLU A 122 -30.87 28.59 -36.44
CA GLU A 122 -31.10 29.92 -35.86
C GLU A 122 -32.59 30.30 -35.68
N ALA A 123 -33.50 29.32 -35.64
CA ALA A 123 -34.91 29.55 -35.40
C ALA A 123 -35.20 29.73 -33.91
N THR A 124 -36.32 30.38 -33.59
CA THR A 124 -36.91 30.38 -32.25
C THR A 124 -38.15 29.49 -32.26
N VAL A 125 -38.21 28.51 -31.36
CA VAL A 125 -39.37 27.61 -31.23
C VAL A 125 -39.86 27.65 -29.79
N ASP A 126 -41.15 27.91 -29.55
CA ASP A 126 -41.63 27.91 -28.17
C ASP A 126 -41.82 26.50 -27.61
N ARG A 127 -42.42 25.57 -28.37
CA ARG A 127 -42.56 24.16 -27.94
C ARG A 127 -42.21 23.23 -29.07
N LEU A 128 -41.35 22.25 -28.81
CA LEU A 128 -41.00 21.20 -29.77
C LEU A 128 -41.41 19.85 -29.17
N LYS A 129 -42.41 19.21 -29.76
CA LYS A 129 -42.91 17.91 -29.32
C LYS A 129 -42.74 16.88 -30.41
N LEU A 130 -42.04 15.81 -30.07
CA LEU A 130 -41.63 14.72 -30.93
C LEU A 130 -41.88 13.38 -30.23
N ASP A 131 -42.68 13.34 -29.16
CA ASP A 131 -42.96 12.11 -28.40
C ASP A 131 -43.52 11.02 -29.34
N GLU A 132 -42.93 9.81 -29.29
CA GLU A 132 -43.25 8.67 -30.15
C GLU A 132 -43.19 8.99 -31.67
N ALA A 133 -42.43 10.03 -32.06
CA ALA A 133 -42.27 10.40 -33.46
C ALA A 133 -41.17 9.59 -34.15
N VAL A 134 -41.32 9.35 -35.46
CA VAL A 134 -40.28 8.75 -36.30
C VAL A 134 -39.81 9.78 -37.33
N VAL A 135 -38.57 10.25 -37.19
CA VAL A 135 -37.97 11.22 -38.10
C VAL A 135 -36.90 10.53 -38.93
N THR A 136 -37.09 10.48 -40.25
CA THR A 136 -36.24 9.69 -41.15
C THR A 136 -35.33 10.51 -42.06
N GLY A 137 -35.55 11.83 -42.11
CA GLY A 137 -34.60 12.76 -42.70
C GLY A 137 -33.77 13.48 -41.63
N ASP A 138 -32.70 14.15 -42.06
CA ASP A 138 -31.83 14.92 -41.18
C ASP A 138 -32.59 16.00 -40.40
N VAL A 139 -32.19 16.21 -39.14
CA VAL A 139 -32.63 17.34 -38.32
C VAL A 139 -31.45 18.29 -38.13
N ASP A 140 -31.50 19.48 -38.73
CA ASP A 140 -30.50 20.53 -38.56
C ASP A 140 -31.09 21.73 -37.84
N ALA A 141 -30.91 21.75 -36.52
CA ALA A 141 -31.37 22.75 -35.58
C ALA A 141 -30.18 23.47 -34.91
N ARG A 142 -29.09 23.70 -35.64
CA ARG A 142 -27.93 24.44 -35.12
C ARG A 142 -28.33 25.86 -34.71
N GLU A 143 -27.83 26.29 -33.55
CA GLU A 143 -28.11 27.60 -32.96
C GLU A 143 -29.61 27.90 -32.76
N VAL A 144 -30.46 26.86 -32.71
CA VAL A 144 -31.89 27.02 -32.40
C VAL A 144 -32.06 27.52 -30.96
N THR A 145 -33.03 28.39 -30.72
CA THR A 145 -33.48 28.75 -29.38
C THR A 145 -34.85 28.13 -29.12
N VAL A 146 -34.94 27.19 -28.18
CA VAL A 146 -36.23 26.66 -27.71
C VAL A 146 -36.63 27.35 -26.41
N THR A 147 -37.73 28.09 -26.38
CA THR A 147 -38.12 28.89 -25.20
C THR A 147 -38.91 28.11 -24.15
N GLY A 148 -39.70 27.13 -24.57
CA GLY A 148 -40.42 26.19 -23.71
C GLY A 148 -39.80 24.79 -23.75
N ALA A 149 -40.62 23.76 -23.55
CA ALA A 149 -40.15 22.38 -23.42
C ALA A 149 -39.86 21.72 -24.79
N VAL A 150 -38.84 20.86 -24.80
CA VAL A 150 -38.59 19.87 -25.84
C VAL A 150 -38.96 18.50 -25.28
N THR A 151 -39.87 17.80 -25.93
CA THR A 151 -40.22 16.41 -25.57
C THR A 151 -40.04 15.51 -26.78
N ALA A 152 -39.34 14.40 -26.62
CA ALA A 152 -39.05 13.43 -27.67
C ALA A 152 -39.05 12.01 -27.09
N ASP A 153 -39.86 11.76 -26.06
CA ASP A 153 -39.84 10.45 -25.40
C ASP A 153 -40.26 9.36 -26.38
N GLU A 154 -39.56 8.23 -26.35
CA GLU A 154 -39.79 7.09 -27.27
C GLU A 154 -39.70 7.49 -28.76
N ALA A 155 -39.04 8.61 -29.09
CA ALA A 155 -38.83 9.02 -30.48
C ALA A 155 -37.71 8.20 -31.15
N THR A 156 -37.76 8.09 -32.48
CA THR A 156 -36.69 7.49 -33.29
C THR A 156 -36.22 8.49 -34.34
N PHE A 157 -34.92 8.77 -34.34
CA PHE A 157 -34.23 9.53 -35.38
C PHE A 157 -33.38 8.59 -36.21
N GLU A 158 -33.73 8.38 -37.48
CA GLU A 158 -33.01 7.42 -38.36
C GLU A 158 -31.77 8.05 -39.03
N GLN A 159 -31.60 9.37 -38.98
CA GLN A 159 -30.51 10.14 -39.61
C GLN A 159 -29.96 11.20 -38.65
N ASP A 160 -28.98 11.98 -39.08
CA ASP A 160 -28.23 12.91 -38.25
C ASP A 160 -29.13 13.98 -37.59
N VAL A 161 -28.84 14.27 -36.32
CA VAL A 161 -29.51 15.29 -35.52
C VAL A 161 -28.49 16.32 -35.02
N ARG A 162 -28.65 17.59 -35.40
CA ARG A 162 -27.70 18.66 -35.07
C ARG A 162 -28.38 19.77 -34.28
N PHE A 163 -28.09 19.84 -32.99
CA PHE A 163 -28.42 20.91 -32.05
C PHE A 163 -27.18 21.69 -31.61
N SER A 164 -26.11 21.71 -32.41
CA SER A 164 -24.88 22.41 -32.03
C SER A 164 -25.14 23.90 -31.81
N GLY A 165 -24.68 24.46 -30.68
CA GLY A 165 -24.93 25.85 -30.28
C GLY A 165 -26.37 26.16 -29.86
N ALA A 166 -27.25 25.16 -29.74
CA ALA A 166 -28.64 25.37 -29.37
C ALA A 166 -28.80 25.89 -27.93
N THR A 167 -29.84 26.69 -27.69
CA THR A 167 -30.22 27.16 -26.35
C THR A 167 -31.60 26.63 -25.99
N PHE A 168 -31.66 25.73 -25.00
CA PHE A 168 -32.91 25.21 -24.45
C PHE A 168 -33.24 25.93 -23.14
N ARG A 169 -34.30 26.74 -23.14
CA ARG A 169 -34.72 27.48 -21.94
C ARG A 169 -35.63 26.66 -21.01
N GLY A 170 -36.44 25.76 -21.57
CA GLY A 170 -37.27 24.82 -20.83
C GLY A 170 -36.58 23.47 -20.60
N GLU A 171 -37.36 22.51 -20.08
CA GLU A 171 -36.95 21.12 -19.92
C GLU A 171 -36.74 20.46 -21.30
N VAL A 172 -35.71 19.61 -21.39
CA VAL A 172 -35.47 18.72 -22.52
C VAL A 172 -35.64 17.29 -22.05
N ARG A 173 -36.59 16.56 -22.63
CA ARG A 173 -36.91 15.19 -22.28
C ARG A 173 -36.81 14.32 -23.54
N CYS A 174 -35.88 13.38 -23.50
CA CYS A 174 -35.57 12.41 -24.55
C CYS A 174 -35.51 11.01 -23.93
N ASP A 175 -36.41 10.71 -22.99
CA ASP A 175 -36.40 9.41 -22.31
C ASP A 175 -36.77 8.31 -23.34
N GLU A 176 -36.04 7.20 -23.34
CA GLU A 176 -36.25 6.07 -24.28
C GLU A 176 -36.13 6.48 -25.77
N THR A 177 -35.42 7.57 -26.08
CA THR A 177 -35.15 8.00 -27.46
C THR A 177 -34.07 7.14 -28.12
N VAL A 178 -34.27 6.81 -29.40
CA VAL A 178 -33.29 6.10 -30.22
C VAL A 178 -32.70 7.05 -31.27
N PHE A 179 -31.38 7.19 -31.27
CA PHE A 179 -30.62 7.90 -32.31
C PHE A 179 -29.83 6.87 -33.14
N GLN A 180 -30.17 6.73 -34.42
CA GLN A 180 -29.51 5.81 -35.38
C GLN A 180 -28.55 6.52 -36.35
N GLY A 181 -28.22 7.77 -36.05
CA GLY A 181 -27.30 8.61 -36.82
C GLY A 181 -26.58 9.58 -35.89
N ASP A 182 -25.62 10.31 -36.45
CA ASP A 182 -24.77 11.21 -35.68
C ASP A 182 -25.60 12.31 -35.01
N THR A 183 -25.46 12.44 -33.68
CA THR A 183 -26.22 13.39 -32.87
C THR A 183 -25.30 14.38 -32.18
N SER A 184 -25.51 15.67 -32.41
CA SER A 184 -24.65 16.73 -31.84
C SER A 184 -25.44 17.73 -31.02
N PHE A 185 -25.09 17.83 -29.74
CA PHE A 185 -25.43 18.91 -28.81
C PHE A 185 -24.19 19.73 -28.44
N ALA A 186 -23.16 19.75 -29.30
CA ALA A 186 -21.93 20.48 -29.04
C ALA A 186 -22.21 21.98 -28.83
N ASP A 187 -21.55 22.63 -27.87
CA ASP A 187 -21.79 24.04 -27.50
C ASP A 187 -23.23 24.37 -27.05
N ALA A 188 -24.11 23.37 -26.87
CA ALA A 188 -25.49 23.60 -26.49
C ALA A 188 -25.60 24.02 -25.02
N THR A 189 -26.63 24.80 -24.70
CA THR A 189 -26.91 25.27 -23.35
C THR A 189 -28.30 24.82 -22.91
N PHE A 190 -28.36 23.98 -21.88
CA PHE A 190 -29.58 23.53 -21.23
C PHE A 190 -29.81 24.37 -19.96
N HIS A 191 -30.84 25.20 -19.96
CA HIS A 191 -31.20 26.00 -18.79
C HIS A 191 -32.15 25.28 -17.83
N GLY A 192 -33.04 24.44 -18.36
CA GLY A 192 -33.89 23.54 -17.57
C GLY A 192 -33.30 22.14 -17.48
N THR A 193 -34.00 21.26 -16.77
CA THR A 193 -33.61 19.85 -16.62
C THR A 193 -33.42 19.18 -17.98
N ALA A 194 -32.37 18.36 -18.10
CA ALA A 194 -32.08 17.57 -19.27
C ALA A 194 -32.20 16.07 -18.94
N ARG A 195 -33.08 15.35 -19.62
CA ARG A 195 -33.32 13.92 -19.39
C ARG A 195 -33.10 13.13 -20.65
N PHE A 196 -32.16 12.20 -20.57
CA PHE A 196 -31.74 11.27 -21.61
C PHE A 196 -31.72 9.85 -21.02
N ARG A 197 -32.76 9.48 -20.26
CA ARG A 197 -32.78 8.18 -19.57
C ARG A 197 -33.13 7.08 -20.54
N ASN A 198 -32.44 5.94 -20.46
CA ASN A 198 -32.65 4.82 -21.38
C ASN A 198 -32.53 5.23 -22.87
N VAL A 199 -31.76 6.27 -23.16
CA VAL A 199 -31.45 6.63 -24.56
C VAL A 199 -30.55 5.56 -25.14
N GLU A 200 -30.81 5.19 -26.38
CA GLU A 200 -29.99 4.24 -27.13
C GLU A 200 -29.42 4.95 -28.37
N THR A 201 -28.10 4.95 -28.51
CA THR A 201 -27.45 5.23 -29.79
C THR A 201 -27.16 3.90 -30.47
N SER A 202 -27.83 3.61 -31.59
CA SER A 202 -27.63 2.33 -32.29
C SER A 202 -27.51 2.46 -33.80
N GLY A 203 -26.33 2.08 -34.30
CA GLY A 203 -26.01 2.03 -35.72
C GLY A 203 -26.77 0.94 -36.48
N SER A 204 -27.47 1.34 -37.54
CA SER A 204 -28.02 0.40 -38.53
C SER A 204 -26.95 -0.18 -39.48
N SER A 205 -25.69 0.26 -39.37
CA SER A 205 -24.57 -0.11 -40.25
C SER A 205 -23.30 -0.38 -39.45
N HIS A 206 -22.76 -1.61 -39.51
CA HIS A 206 -21.47 -2.00 -38.90
C HIS A 206 -20.21 -1.28 -39.47
N VAL A 207 -20.38 -0.19 -40.21
CA VAL A 207 -19.32 0.55 -40.92
C VAL A 207 -19.31 2.04 -40.55
N LEU A 208 -20.40 2.55 -40.00
CA LEU A 208 -20.51 3.92 -39.51
C LEU A 208 -20.88 3.81 -38.04
N GLU A 209 -19.99 4.31 -37.19
CA GLU A 209 -20.19 4.39 -35.75
C GLU A 209 -21.03 5.66 -35.51
N ASP A 210 -22.19 5.53 -34.89
CA ASP A 210 -23.04 6.68 -34.59
C ASP A 210 -22.51 7.36 -33.35
N HIS A 211 -22.19 8.64 -33.47
CA HIS A 211 -21.61 9.42 -32.39
C HIS A 211 -22.65 10.34 -31.76
N ILE A 212 -22.74 10.35 -30.43
CA ILE A 212 -23.41 11.43 -29.71
C ILE A 212 -22.38 12.35 -29.04
N THR A 213 -22.48 13.65 -29.28
CA THR A 213 -21.56 14.64 -28.69
C THR A 213 -22.30 15.71 -27.89
N PHE A 214 -21.83 15.91 -26.66
CA PHE A 214 -22.16 17.02 -25.76
C PHE A 214 -20.91 17.87 -25.47
N ALA A 215 -19.94 17.88 -26.40
CA ALA A 215 -18.70 18.64 -26.23
C ALA A 215 -18.99 20.13 -26.00
N ASP A 216 -18.32 20.73 -25.02
CA ASP A 216 -18.51 22.13 -24.61
C ASP A 216 -19.95 22.51 -24.22
N ALA A 217 -20.85 21.54 -24.03
CA ALA A 217 -22.22 21.79 -23.62
C ALA A 217 -22.28 22.24 -22.15
N THR A 218 -23.26 23.08 -21.82
CA THR A 218 -23.53 23.53 -20.45
C THR A 218 -24.90 23.09 -19.97
N PHE A 219 -24.94 22.24 -18.95
CA PHE A 219 -26.14 21.84 -18.23
C PHE A 219 -26.28 22.68 -16.97
N ARG A 220 -27.25 23.60 -16.94
CA ARG A 220 -27.42 24.53 -15.81
C ARG A 220 -28.29 24.00 -14.68
N ASP A 221 -29.11 23.01 -14.99
CA ASP A 221 -30.01 22.31 -14.07
C ASP A 221 -29.70 20.80 -14.17
N ASP A 222 -30.42 19.98 -13.40
CA ASP A 222 -30.12 18.55 -13.29
C ASP A 222 -30.10 17.86 -14.66
N ALA A 223 -29.07 17.02 -14.88
CA ALA A 223 -28.90 16.22 -16.08
C ALA A 223 -28.91 14.73 -15.73
N SER A 224 -29.77 13.94 -16.36
CA SER A 224 -29.88 12.50 -16.09
C SER A 224 -29.75 11.71 -17.38
N PHE A 225 -28.72 10.88 -17.43
CA PHE A 225 -28.41 9.90 -18.49
C PHE A 225 -28.65 8.47 -18.01
N ARG A 226 -29.23 8.29 -16.82
CA ARG A 226 -29.48 7.00 -16.17
C ARG A 226 -29.93 5.91 -17.15
N GLN A 227 -29.25 4.77 -17.12
CA GLN A 227 -29.52 3.61 -17.97
C GLN A 227 -29.43 3.87 -19.49
N ALA A 228 -28.81 4.96 -19.92
CA ALA A 228 -28.51 5.16 -21.34
C ALA A 228 -27.47 4.15 -21.83
N ILE A 229 -27.53 3.84 -23.12
CA ILE A 229 -26.59 3.01 -23.85
C ILE A 229 -25.98 3.89 -24.94
N PHE A 230 -24.69 4.17 -24.79
CA PHE A 230 -23.90 4.93 -25.75
C PHE A 230 -22.92 4.01 -26.47
N ASP A 231 -22.85 4.10 -27.79
CA ASP A 231 -21.77 3.50 -28.57
C ASP A 231 -20.53 4.39 -28.38
N TYR A 232 -20.44 5.53 -29.08
CA TYR A 232 -19.40 6.52 -28.82
C TYR A 232 -19.98 7.83 -28.32
N VAL A 233 -19.43 8.34 -27.21
CA VAL A 233 -19.90 9.60 -26.62
C VAL A 233 -18.76 10.49 -26.16
N THR A 234 -18.96 11.80 -26.32
CA THR A 234 -18.05 12.81 -25.78
C THR A 234 -18.79 13.90 -25.01
N PHE A 235 -18.30 14.16 -23.82
CA PHE A 235 -18.63 15.27 -22.91
C PHE A 235 -17.40 16.17 -22.72
N ASP A 236 -16.45 16.18 -23.65
CA ASP A 236 -15.21 16.94 -23.55
C ASP A 236 -15.52 18.42 -23.33
N GLY A 237 -14.90 19.05 -22.32
CA GLY A 237 -15.12 20.45 -21.97
C GLY A 237 -16.52 20.78 -21.44
N ALA A 238 -17.43 19.80 -21.32
CA ALA A 238 -18.78 20.04 -20.86
C ALA A 238 -18.81 20.51 -19.40
N ARG A 239 -19.87 21.24 -19.04
CA ARG A 239 -20.07 21.76 -17.69
C ARG A 239 -21.44 21.38 -17.15
N PHE A 240 -21.45 20.66 -16.03
CA PHE A 240 -22.63 20.37 -15.23
C PHE A 240 -22.64 21.29 -14.01
N THR A 241 -23.59 22.23 -13.93
CA THR A 241 -23.67 23.17 -12.80
C THR A 241 -24.61 22.73 -11.68
N ALA A 242 -25.37 21.67 -11.92
CA ALA A 242 -26.27 21.00 -10.97
C ALA A 242 -25.94 19.50 -10.94
N GLY A 243 -26.79 18.67 -10.32
CA GLY A 243 -26.52 17.23 -10.20
C GLY A 243 -26.50 16.54 -11.56
N SER A 244 -25.57 15.61 -11.75
CA SER A 244 -25.49 14.77 -12.95
C SER A 244 -25.55 13.29 -12.59
N ASP A 245 -26.48 12.57 -13.21
CA ASP A 245 -26.82 11.18 -12.93
C ASP A 245 -26.48 10.31 -14.16
N PHE A 246 -25.45 9.50 -14.03
CA PHE A 246 -24.96 8.48 -14.97
C PHE A 246 -25.09 7.07 -14.37
N GLU A 247 -26.01 6.87 -13.42
CA GLU A 247 -26.20 5.57 -12.78
C GLU A 247 -26.60 4.51 -13.82
N HIS A 248 -25.93 3.36 -13.81
CA HIS A 248 -26.15 2.25 -14.74
C HIS A 248 -26.03 2.60 -16.24
N VAL A 249 -25.28 3.65 -16.60
CA VAL A 249 -25.00 3.93 -18.01
C VAL A 249 -24.07 2.87 -18.57
N GLU A 250 -24.36 2.39 -19.77
CA GLU A 250 -23.50 1.48 -20.53
C GLU A 250 -22.84 2.24 -21.68
N PHE A 251 -21.52 2.33 -21.67
CA PHE A 251 -20.70 2.87 -22.75
C PHE A 251 -20.09 1.68 -23.50
N GLU A 252 -20.68 1.31 -24.64
CA GLU A 252 -20.26 0.17 -25.48
C GLU A 252 -18.98 0.47 -26.29
N GLY A 253 -18.77 1.74 -26.66
CA GLY A 253 -17.56 2.28 -27.30
C GLY A 253 -16.92 3.41 -26.49
N ASP A 254 -16.02 4.18 -27.12
CA ASP A 254 -15.18 5.15 -26.39
C ASP A 254 -16.02 6.26 -25.72
N ALA A 255 -15.76 6.51 -24.43
CA ALA A 255 -16.41 7.54 -23.64
C ALA A 255 -15.42 8.61 -23.18
N ARG A 256 -15.57 9.85 -23.67
CA ARG A 256 -14.64 10.94 -23.38
C ARG A 256 -15.28 12.02 -22.51
N PHE A 257 -14.62 12.36 -21.41
CA PHE A 257 -14.98 13.37 -20.41
C PHE A 257 -13.82 14.34 -20.18
N ASP A 258 -13.00 14.58 -21.20
CA ASP A 258 -11.74 15.32 -21.01
C ASP A 258 -12.02 16.79 -20.68
N GLY A 259 -11.43 17.28 -19.60
CA GLY A 259 -11.64 18.64 -19.14
C GLY A 259 -13.08 18.95 -18.69
N VAL A 260 -13.92 17.94 -18.50
CA VAL A 260 -15.29 18.11 -17.99
C VAL A 260 -15.26 18.74 -16.59
N ARG A 261 -16.29 19.51 -16.25
CA ARG A 261 -16.46 20.09 -14.92
C ARG A 261 -17.83 19.79 -14.33
N PHE A 262 -17.84 19.10 -13.20
CA PHE A 262 -19.01 18.88 -12.36
C PHE A 262 -18.96 19.82 -11.15
N ASP A 263 -19.84 20.82 -11.10
CA ASP A 263 -19.90 21.78 -9.99
C ASP A 263 -20.59 21.22 -8.74
N GLU A 264 -21.49 20.26 -8.92
CA GLU A 264 -22.22 19.55 -7.86
C GLU A 264 -21.93 18.03 -7.94
N MET A 265 -22.78 17.20 -7.32
CA MET A 265 -22.60 15.74 -7.30
C MET A 265 -22.63 15.13 -8.71
N ALA A 266 -21.65 14.27 -8.99
CA ALA A 266 -21.60 13.45 -10.18
C ALA A 266 -21.70 11.97 -9.78
N ASP A 267 -22.76 11.31 -10.24
CA ASP A 267 -23.09 9.93 -9.89
C ASP A 267 -22.84 9.01 -11.09
N PHE A 268 -21.84 8.15 -11.00
CA PHE A 268 -21.47 7.11 -11.98
C PHE A 268 -21.62 5.70 -11.37
N ASP A 269 -22.47 5.55 -10.35
CA ASP A 269 -22.68 4.27 -9.71
C ASP A 269 -23.13 3.20 -10.70
N GLU A 270 -22.49 2.04 -10.60
CA GLU A 270 -22.78 0.86 -11.43
C GLU A 270 -22.74 1.15 -12.95
N ALA A 271 -22.07 2.22 -13.38
CA ALA A 271 -21.80 2.50 -14.78
C ALA A 271 -20.78 1.49 -15.35
N ARG A 272 -20.90 1.19 -16.64
CA ARG A 272 -20.10 0.18 -17.32
C ARG A 272 -19.45 0.77 -18.57
N PHE A 273 -18.12 0.73 -18.62
CA PHE A 273 -17.31 1.17 -19.75
C PHE A 273 -16.70 -0.06 -20.41
N ASP A 274 -17.26 -0.47 -21.55
CA ASP A 274 -16.86 -1.66 -22.31
C ASP A 274 -15.75 -1.40 -23.33
N ASP A 275 -15.50 -0.15 -23.68
CA ASP A 275 -14.30 0.30 -24.39
C ASP A 275 -13.56 1.40 -23.57
N ASP A 276 -12.65 2.14 -24.20
CA ASP A 276 -11.75 3.08 -23.52
C ASP A 276 -12.50 4.32 -22.97
N ALA A 277 -12.23 4.69 -21.72
CA ALA A 277 -12.78 5.86 -21.04
C ALA A 277 -11.70 6.90 -20.70
N SER A 278 -12.01 8.18 -20.89
CA SER A 278 -11.07 9.26 -20.55
C SER A 278 -11.71 10.34 -19.70
N PHE A 279 -11.14 10.59 -18.52
CA PHE A 279 -11.47 11.68 -17.59
C PHE A 279 -10.26 12.61 -17.42
N ALA A 280 -9.41 12.72 -18.43
CA ALA A 280 -8.18 13.49 -18.33
C ALA A 280 -8.49 14.96 -18.04
N ASN A 281 -7.84 15.52 -17.02
CA ASN A 281 -8.07 16.90 -16.55
C ASN A 281 -9.53 17.21 -16.12
N ALA A 282 -10.36 16.20 -15.87
CA ALA A 282 -11.70 16.37 -15.32
C ALA A 282 -11.66 17.04 -13.95
N ARG A 283 -12.72 17.78 -13.60
CA ARG A 283 -12.84 18.49 -12.32
C ARG A 283 -14.16 18.18 -11.62
N PHE A 284 -14.07 17.51 -10.47
CA PHE A 284 -15.19 17.20 -9.60
C PHE A 284 -15.15 18.15 -8.40
N MET A 285 -16.10 19.08 -8.30
CA MET A 285 -16.09 20.11 -7.26
C MET A 285 -16.70 19.64 -5.93
N GLN A 286 -17.60 18.65 -6.00
CA GLN A 286 -18.26 18.01 -4.85
C GLN A 286 -18.04 16.49 -4.93
N LEU A 287 -18.92 15.72 -4.29
CA LEU A 287 -18.88 14.25 -4.27
C LEU A 287 -18.95 13.66 -5.69
N ALA A 288 -18.03 12.73 -5.98
CA ALA A 288 -18.05 11.88 -7.16
C ALA A 288 -18.26 10.42 -6.74
N GLU A 289 -19.40 9.84 -7.10
CA GLU A 289 -19.73 8.44 -6.79
C GLU A 289 -19.40 7.55 -8.01
N PHE A 290 -18.60 6.50 -7.78
CA PHE A 290 -18.18 5.50 -8.76
C PHE A 290 -18.32 4.09 -8.17
N ARG A 291 -19.32 3.86 -7.32
CA ARG A 291 -19.44 2.61 -6.59
C ARG A 291 -19.85 1.51 -7.55
N GLY A 292 -19.11 0.41 -7.53
CA GLY A 292 -19.37 -0.72 -8.43
C GLY A 292 -19.20 -0.41 -9.92
N VAL A 293 -18.57 0.70 -10.29
CA VAL A 293 -18.25 1.01 -11.70
C VAL A 293 -17.34 -0.07 -12.28
N GLU A 294 -17.56 -0.42 -13.55
CA GLU A 294 -16.72 -1.39 -14.26
C GLU A 294 -16.05 -0.72 -15.48
N PHE A 295 -14.72 -0.64 -15.45
CA PHE A 295 -13.88 -0.25 -16.59
C PHE A 295 -13.27 -1.51 -17.21
N ASN A 296 -13.96 -2.09 -18.19
CA ASN A 296 -13.59 -3.34 -18.86
C ASN A 296 -12.57 -3.11 -19.99
N GLY A 297 -12.70 -1.96 -20.66
CA GLY A 297 -11.84 -1.50 -21.74
C GLY A 297 -11.94 -2.31 -23.03
N GLY A 298 -11.38 -1.72 -24.10
CA GLY A 298 -11.49 -2.28 -25.43
C GLY A 298 -10.61 -3.51 -25.70
N SER A 299 -10.66 -3.95 -26.95
CA SER A 299 -9.76 -5.00 -27.46
C SER A 299 -8.29 -4.55 -27.57
N ARG A 300 -8.00 -3.25 -27.39
CA ARG A 300 -6.68 -2.64 -27.58
C ARG A 300 -5.86 -2.60 -26.28
N THR A 301 -5.18 -3.70 -25.98
CA THR A 301 -4.37 -3.85 -24.75
C THR A 301 -3.09 -3.00 -24.66
N THR A 302 -2.90 -1.98 -25.51
CA THR A 302 -1.70 -1.11 -25.50
C THR A 302 -1.97 0.28 -24.93
N HIS A 303 -3.22 0.61 -24.66
CA HIS A 303 -3.64 1.85 -24.00
C HIS A 303 -4.30 1.47 -22.66
N ASP A 304 -4.43 2.46 -21.78
CA ASP A 304 -5.14 2.27 -20.52
C ASP A 304 -6.65 2.33 -20.77
N ASP A 305 -7.40 1.39 -20.19
CA ASP A 305 -8.86 1.26 -20.39
C ASP A 305 -9.60 2.46 -19.77
N VAL A 306 -9.03 3.04 -18.70
CA VAL A 306 -9.47 4.32 -18.16
C VAL A 306 -8.29 5.19 -17.78
N THR A 307 -8.37 6.49 -18.11
CA THR A 307 -7.44 7.51 -17.62
C THR A 307 -8.14 8.59 -16.79
N PHE A 308 -7.59 8.87 -15.62
CA PHE A 308 -7.86 10.02 -14.76
C PHE A 308 -6.64 10.95 -14.71
N GLU A 309 -5.79 10.94 -15.74
CA GLU A 309 -4.56 11.74 -15.77
C GLU A 309 -4.84 13.23 -15.52
N GLY A 310 -4.21 13.80 -14.50
CA GLY A 310 -4.40 15.21 -14.13
C GLY A 310 -5.81 15.58 -13.66
N ALA A 311 -6.70 14.61 -13.43
CA ALA A 311 -8.03 14.86 -12.88
C ALA A 311 -7.92 15.44 -11.46
N THR A 312 -8.86 16.32 -11.10
CA THR A 312 -8.91 16.94 -9.77
C THR A 312 -10.25 16.69 -9.11
N PHE A 313 -10.22 16.07 -7.92
CA PHE A 313 -11.37 15.85 -7.06
C PHE A 313 -11.28 16.80 -5.87
N GLU A 314 -12.03 17.90 -5.89
CA GLU A 314 -12.09 18.86 -4.78
C GLU A 314 -12.92 18.30 -3.61
N GLY A 315 -13.94 17.50 -3.92
CA GLY A 315 -14.75 16.75 -2.95
C GLY A 315 -14.31 15.30 -2.76
N GLU A 316 -15.14 14.51 -2.08
CA GLU A 316 -14.90 13.08 -1.87
C GLU A 316 -15.08 12.29 -3.18
N ALA A 317 -14.32 11.19 -3.33
CA ALA A 317 -14.45 10.26 -4.45
C ALA A 317 -14.60 8.82 -3.94
N ASP A 318 -15.72 8.17 -4.27
CA ASP A 318 -16.02 6.82 -3.78
C ASP A 318 -16.00 5.79 -4.92
N TYR A 319 -14.91 5.01 -4.98
CA TYR A 319 -14.68 3.89 -5.90
C TYR A 319 -14.88 2.54 -5.21
N LYS A 320 -15.68 2.48 -4.16
CA LYS A 320 -15.98 1.23 -3.47
C LYS A 320 -16.51 0.17 -4.44
N LEU A 321 -15.96 -1.05 -4.36
CA LEU A 321 -16.31 -2.17 -5.26
C LEU A 321 -16.06 -1.92 -6.75
N ALA A 322 -15.39 -0.83 -7.12
CA ALA A 322 -15.05 -0.55 -8.51
C ALA A 322 -14.11 -1.62 -9.09
N ARG A 323 -14.21 -1.84 -10.40
CA ARG A 323 -13.43 -2.83 -11.12
C ARG A 323 -12.68 -2.15 -12.25
N PHE A 324 -11.37 -2.29 -12.21
CA PHE A 324 -10.45 -1.77 -13.19
C PHE A 324 -9.68 -2.91 -13.82
N ARG A 325 -9.38 -2.79 -15.11
CA ARG A 325 -8.40 -3.64 -15.78
C ARG A 325 -7.09 -2.89 -15.96
N TYR A 326 -6.96 -2.04 -16.97
CA TYR A 326 -5.86 -1.08 -17.10
C TYR A 326 -6.32 0.31 -16.65
N SER A 327 -5.64 0.93 -15.69
CA SER A 327 -6.04 2.26 -15.20
C SER A 327 -4.86 3.19 -14.98
N ASP A 328 -5.06 4.46 -15.33
CA ASP A 328 -4.08 5.53 -15.17
C ASP A 328 -4.65 6.63 -14.25
N PHE A 329 -3.98 6.87 -13.13
CA PHE A 329 -4.23 7.94 -12.16
C PHE A 329 -3.04 8.90 -12.05
N LYS A 330 -2.16 8.95 -13.07
CA LYS A 330 -1.00 9.85 -13.11
C LYS A 330 -1.38 11.28 -12.85
N ASP A 331 -0.60 11.95 -12.01
CA ASP A 331 -0.77 13.38 -11.72
C ASP A 331 -2.18 13.76 -11.22
N ALA A 332 -3.02 12.77 -10.86
CA ALA A 332 -4.35 13.03 -10.32
C ALA A 332 -4.24 13.61 -8.91
N VAL A 333 -5.18 14.48 -8.57
CA VAL A 333 -5.21 15.20 -7.30
C VAL A 333 -6.54 14.99 -6.60
N PHE A 334 -6.52 14.27 -5.49
CA PHE A 334 -7.66 14.07 -4.60
C PHE A 334 -7.53 14.98 -3.39
N LYS A 335 -8.28 16.07 -3.34
CA LYS A 335 -8.28 16.99 -2.19
C LYS A 335 -9.23 16.53 -1.09
N GLY A 336 -10.34 15.90 -1.46
CA GLY A 336 -11.22 15.19 -0.54
C GLY A 336 -10.75 13.77 -0.26
N ALA A 337 -11.50 13.05 0.59
CA ALA A 337 -11.23 11.65 0.85
C ALA A 337 -11.50 10.79 -0.38
N VAL A 338 -10.71 9.74 -0.58
CA VAL A 338 -10.88 8.78 -1.67
C VAL A 338 -10.90 7.36 -1.13
N SER A 339 -11.90 6.59 -1.56
CA SER A 339 -12.13 5.22 -1.11
C SER A 339 -12.11 4.26 -2.29
N PHE A 340 -11.24 3.25 -2.21
CA PHE A 340 -11.21 2.06 -3.05
C PHE A 340 -11.49 0.81 -2.22
N ASP A 341 -12.30 0.92 -1.16
CA ASP A 341 -12.70 -0.22 -0.32
C ASP A 341 -13.24 -1.36 -1.21
N ARG A 342 -12.57 -2.51 -1.16
CA ARG A 342 -12.87 -3.70 -1.98
C ARG A 342 -12.84 -3.47 -3.50
N ALA A 343 -12.16 -2.44 -4.00
CA ALA A 343 -11.94 -2.28 -5.43
C ALA A 343 -11.00 -3.39 -5.95
N THR A 344 -11.15 -3.76 -7.23
CA THR A 344 -10.34 -4.78 -7.88
C THR A 344 -9.66 -4.21 -9.12
N PHE A 345 -8.34 -4.32 -9.19
CA PHE A 345 -7.50 -3.93 -10.32
C PHE A 345 -6.90 -5.20 -10.93
N THR A 346 -7.39 -5.63 -12.08
CA THR A 346 -7.03 -6.93 -12.66
C THR A 346 -5.77 -6.88 -13.55
N ALA A 347 -5.37 -5.70 -14.02
CA ALA A 347 -4.13 -5.48 -14.75
C ALA A 347 -3.39 -4.24 -14.19
N ARG A 348 -2.54 -3.60 -15.01
CA ARG A 348 -1.65 -2.52 -14.56
C ARG A 348 -2.46 -1.31 -14.07
N THR A 349 -2.04 -0.76 -12.93
CA THR A 349 -2.55 0.50 -12.37
C THR A 349 -1.39 1.47 -12.14
N ASP A 350 -1.46 2.63 -12.77
CA ASP A 350 -0.39 3.63 -12.74
C ASP A 350 -0.84 4.87 -11.96
N CYS A 351 -0.37 5.01 -10.73
CA CYS A 351 -0.65 6.11 -9.81
C CYS A 351 0.57 7.01 -9.64
N TYR A 352 1.42 7.13 -10.66
CA TYR A 352 2.64 7.91 -10.58
C TYR A 352 2.38 9.40 -10.32
N ARG A 353 3.07 9.99 -9.33
CA ARG A 353 2.84 11.37 -8.84
C ARG A 353 1.38 11.64 -8.44
N LEU A 354 0.70 10.63 -7.89
CA LEU A 354 -0.60 10.81 -7.29
C LEU A 354 -0.48 11.71 -6.05
N ARG A 355 -1.41 12.66 -5.91
CA ARG A 355 -1.51 13.49 -4.71
C ARG A 355 -2.86 13.28 -4.04
N VAL A 356 -2.85 12.86 -2.79
CA VAL A 356 -4.07 12.74 -1.98
C VAL A 356 -3.93 13.59 -0.72
N ASP A 357 -4.71 14.68 -0.64
CA ASP A 357 -4.76 15.55 0.53
C ASP A 357 -5.76 15.04 1.59
N GLY A 358 -6.79 14.29 1.19
CA GLY A 358 -7.75 13.64 2.09
C GLY A 358 -7.35 12.22 2.50
N ALA A 359 -8.20 11.54 3.29
CA ALA A 359 -7.96 10.16 3.68
C ALA A 359 -8.01 9.22 2.46
N PHE A 360 -7.08 8.27 2.38
CA PHE A 360 -6.98 7.30 1.30
C PHE A 360 -7.29 5.89 1.83
N ASP A 361 -8.46 5.36 1.48
CA ASP A 361 -8.87 4.01 1.88
C ASP A 361 -8.67 3.02 0.73
N LEU A 362 -7.83 2.01 0.96
CA LEU A 362 -7.52 0.88 0.11
C LEU A 362 -7.89 -0.44 0.81
N SER A 363 -8.72 -0.40 1.87
CA SER A 363 -9.07 -1.58 2.67
C SER A 363 -9.64 -2.68 1.78
N LEU A 364 -9.11 -3.90 1.90
CA LEU A 364 -9.52 -5.06 1.12
C LEU A 364 -9.44 -4.88 -0.41
N ALA A 365 -8.72 -3.86 -0.91
CA ALA A 365 -8.49 -3.70 -2.34
C ALA A 365 -7.57 -4.81 -2.86
N SER A 366 -7.76 -5.22 -4.12
CA SER A 366 -6.96 -6.25 -4.77
C SER A 366 -6.33 -5.74 -6.06
N PHE A 367 -5.00 -5.72 -6.12
CA PHE A 367 -4.20 -5.39 -7.29
C PHE A 367 -3.61 -6.68 -7.85
N GLY A 368 -4.25 -7.28 -8.84
CA GLY A 368 -3.77 -8.48 -9.54
C GLY A 368 -2.68 -8.20 -10.57
N GLY A 369 -2.59 -6.97 -11.08
CA GLY A 369 -1.49 -6.51 -11.94
C GLY A 369 -0.54 -5.55 -11.21
N GLN A 370 0.45 -5.04 -11.95
CA GLN A 370 1.45 -4.12 -11.40
C GLN A 370 0.80 -2.83 -10.89
N ALA A 371 1.21 -2.37 -9.71
CA ALA A 371 0.71 -1.14 -9.09
C ALA A 371 1.87 -0.17 -8.82
N ASN A 372 1.85 1.00 -9.47
CA ASN A 372 2.92 1.99 -9.38
C ASN A 372 2.44 3.26 -8.67
N PHE A 373 2.92 3.53 -7.47
CA PHE A 373 2.66 4.76 -6.70
C PHE A 373 3.90 5.66 -6.60
N ASP A 374 4.92 5.47 -7.44
CA ASP A 374 6.19 6.21 -7.33
C ASP A 374 5.99 7.73 -7.35
N ASP A 375 6.83 8.46 -6.61
CA ASP A 375 6.81 9.92 -6.46
C ASP A 375 5.46 10.51 -5.95
N SER A 376 4.61 9.70 -5.31
CA SER A 376 3.30 10.13 -4.79
C SER A 376 3.39 10.79 -3.40
N GLU A 377 2.41 11.66 -3.10
CA GLU A 377 2.28 12.36 -1.83
C GLU A 377 0.91 12.09 -1.17
N PHE A 378 0.92 11.58 0.06
CA PHE A 378 -0.28 11.33 0.87
C PHE A 378 -0.26 12.22 2.12
N HIS A 379 -1.15 13.21 2.19
CA HIS A 379 -1.12 14.23 3.25
C HIS A 379 -1.99 13.87 4.46
N ASP A 380 -3.00 13.01 4.29
CA ASP A 380 -3.78 12.42 5.39
C ASP A 380 -3.57 10.89 5.47
N ALA A 381 -4.34 10.21 6.31
CA ALA A 381 -4.15 8.80 6.62
C ALA A 381 -4.36 7.89 5.40
N VAL A 382 -3.43 6.95 5.21
CA VAL A 382 -3.54 5.85 4.24
C VAL A 382 -3.89 4.57 4.97
N VAL A 383 -4.95 3.89 4.54
CA VAL A 383 -5.46 2.66 5.13
C VAL A 383 -5.54 1.58 4.06
N ALA A 384 -4.58 0.67 4.02
CA ALA A 384 -4.51 -0.49 3.14
C ALA A 384 -4.57 -1.79 3.96
N GLU A 385 -5.51 -1.84 4.92
CA GLU A 385 -5.73 -3.02 5.77
C GLU A 385 -6.27 -4.18 4.92
N GLU A 386 -5.65 -5.35 5.03
CA GLU A 386 -5.99 -6.56 4.27
C GLU A 386 -5.95 -6.35 2.72
N ALA A 387 -5.26 -5.32 2.23
CA ALA A 387 -5.06 -5.12 0.80
C ALA A 387 -4.14 -6.20 0.21
N THR A 388 -4.41 -6.63 -1.02
CA THR A 388 -3.59 -7.66 -1.70
C THR A 388 -2.99 -7.11 -2.97
N PHE A 389 -1.67 -7.22 -3.11
CA PHE A 389 -0.88 -6.94 -4.30
C PHE A 389 -0.33 -8.26 -4.85
N GLY A 390 -1.01 -8.80 -5.85
CA GLY A 390 -0.69 -10.08 -6.50
C GLY A 390 0.44 -10.00 -7.54
N SER A 391 0.93 -8.81 -7.84
CA SER A 391 2.07 -8.55 -8.73
C SER A 391 2.92 -7.41 -8.15
N ASP A 392 3.94 -6.96 -8.88
CA ASP A 392 4.91 -5.97 -8.39
C ASP A 392 4.21 -4.67 -7.96
N ALA A 393 4.56 -4.20 -6.77
CA ALA A 393 4.08 -2.93 -6.23
C ALA A 393 5.26 -1.97 -5.98
N SER A 394 5.08 -0.70 -6.34
CA SER A 394 6.13 0.31 -6.18
C SER A 394 5.59 1.53 -5.44
N PHE A 395 6.30 1.94 -4.40
CA PHE A 395 6.09 3.11 -3.56
C PHE A 395 7.43 3.85 -3.40
N GLU A 396 8.19 3.97 -4.50
CA GLU A 396 9.50 4.59 -4.50
C GLU A 396 9.38 6.11 -4.38
N ALA A 397 10.18 6.71 -3.49
CA ALA A 397 10.17 8.14 -3.19
C ALA A 397 8.79 8.69 -2.77
N VAL A 398 7.93 7.85 -2.17
CA VAL A 398 6.61 8.26 -1.67
C VAL A 398 6.71 8.98 -0.33
N GLU A 399 5.92 10.02 -0.15
CA GLU A 399 5.81 10.74 1.13
C GLU A 399 4.45 10.51 1.81
N PHE A 400 4.47 9.86 2.97
CA PHE A 400 3.32 9.69 3.85
C PHE A 400 3.39 10.70 5.01
N GLN A 401 2.63 11.79 4.93
CA GLN A 401 2.64 12.85 5.95
C GLN A 401 1.92 12.44 7.24
N SER A 402 0.92 11.57 7.13
CA SER A 402 0.11 11.06 8.24
C SER A 402 0.36 9.56 8.44
N ASN A 403 -0.51 8.89 9.20
CA ASN A 403 -0.37 7.46 9.47
C ASN A 403 -0.60 6.65 8.19
N ALA A 404 0.30 5.71 7.92
CA ALA A 404 0.19 4.74 6.83
C ALA A 404 0.03 3.35 7.43
N ARG A 405 -1.11 2.72 7.16
CA ARG A 405 -1.45 1.40 7.70
C ARG A 405 -1.61 0.39 6.59
N PHE A 406 -0.75 -0.62 6.60
CA PHE A 406 -0.71 -1.79 5.74
C PHE A 406 -0.87 -3.07 6.58
N GLY A 407 -1.71 -3.02 7.62
CA GLY A 407 -1.92 -4.17 8.49
C GLY A 407 -2.55 -5.33 7.74
N GLU A 408 -2.02 -6.54 7.95
CA GLU A 408 -2.43 -7.76 7.25
C GLU A 408 -2.41 -7.66 5.70
N ALA A 409 -1.73 -6.64 5.15
CA ALA A 409 -1.56 -6.50 3.70
C ALA A 409 -0.70 -7.64 3.15
N ARG A 410 -0.99 -8.07 1.93
CA ARG A 410 -0.33 -9.18 1.26
C ARG A 410 0.35 -8.69 -0.02
N PHE A 411 1.66 -8.76 -0.06
CA PHE A 411 2.47 -8.55 -1.25
C PHE A 411 2.95 -9.93 -1.71
N GLU A 412 2.40 -10.43 -2.80
CA GLU A 412 2.66 -11.80 -3.29
C GLU A 412 3.90 -11.88 -4.19
N GLU A 413 4.36 -10.74 -4.71
CA GLU A 413 5.61 -10.55 -5.47
C GLU A 413 6.41 -9.37 -4.88
N ASP A 414 7.25 -8.70 -5.68
CA ASP A 414 8.17 -7.67 -5.21
C ASP A 414 7.47 -6.35 -4.86
N VAL A 415 7.81 -5.77 -3.70
CA VAL A 415 7.41 -4.44 -3.25
C VAL A 415 8.60 -3.54 -2.92
N ARG A 416 8.57 -2.30 -3.44
CA ARG A 416 9.61 -1.28 -3.21
C ARG A 416 9.03 -0.08 -2.45
N PHE A 417 9.55 0.20 -1.26
CA PHE A 417 9.38 1.44 -0.49
C PHE A 417 10.69 2.23 -0.44
N ASN A 418 11.49 2.15 -1.51
CA ASN A 418 12.82 2.76 -1.52
C ASN A 418 12.71 4.29 -1.47
N ALA A 419 13.57 4.94 -0.68
CA ALA A 419 13.52 6.39 -0.45
C ALA A 419 12.16 6.93 0.06
N ALA A 420 11.24 6.06 0.50
CA ALA A 420 9.96 6.49 1.03
C ALA A 420 10.13 7.16 2.40
N THR A 421 9.34 8.20 2.66
CA THR A 421 9.35 8.94 3.93
C THR A 421 8.01 8.77 4.65
N PHE A 422 8.05 8.19 5.85
CA PHE A 422 6.89 8.02 6.73
C PHE A 422 6.99 9.01 7.90
N ARG A 423 6.21 10.09 7.84
CA ARG A 423 6.19 11.11 8.90
C ARG A 423 5.28 10.73 10.06
N GLY A 424 4.16 10.09 9.76
CA GLY A 424 3.26 9.49 10.75
C GLY A 424 3.64 8.04 11.08
N LEU A 425 2.79 7.38 11.88
CA LEU A 425 2.98 5.97 12.22
C LEU A 425 2.91 5.11 10.96
N ALA A 426 3.94 4.29 10.72
CA ALA A 426 3.93 3.28 9.67
C ALA A 426 3.67 1.89 10.28
N SER A 427 2.53 1.29 9.95
CA SER A 427 2.10 0.01 10.51
C SER A 427 1.97 -1.05 9.42
N PHE A 428 2.79 -2.08 9.47
CA PHE A 428 2.80 -3.28 8.63
C PHE A 428 2.53 -4.54 9.47
N ARG A 429 1.76 -4.41 10.54
CA ARG A 429 1.50 -5.51 11.48
C ARG A 429 0.83 -6.68 10.77
N GLY A 430 1.37 -7.89 10.93
CA GLY A 430 0.84 -9.09 10.28
C GLY A 430 0.91 -9.08 8.74
N ALA A 431 1.64 -8.12 8.13
CA ALA A 431 1.77 -8.07 6.68
C ALA A 431 2.62 -9.23 6.14
N PHE A 432 2.29 -9.68 4.94
CA PHE A 432 2.98 -10.77 4.25
C PHE A 432 3.73 -10.21 3.05
N PHE A 433 5.03 -10.49 2.97
CA PHE A 433 5.92 -10.11 1.88
C PHE A 433 6.52 -11.39 1.28
N GLN A 434 5.88 -11.91 0.25
CA GLN A 434 6.18 -13.19 -0.39
C GLN A 434 6.66 -12.97 -1.84
N GLY A 435 7.02 -14.03 -2.56
CA GLY A 435 7.43 -13.97 -3.98
C GLY A 435 8.71 -14.74 -4.29
N GLU A 436 8.93 -15.07 -5.56
CA GLU A 436 10.20 -15.61 -6.03
C GLU A 436 11.11 -14.44 -6.44
N LEU A 437 12.40 -14.44 -6.07
CA LEU A 437 13.36 -13.39 -6.45
C LEU A 437 13.47 -13.24 -7.98
N GLN A 438 12.60 -12.45 -8.60
CA GLN A 438 12.56 -12.20 -10.03
C GLN A 438 13.19 -10.83 -10.31
N HIS A 439 14.53 -10.82 -10.36
CA HIS A 439 15.37 -9.68 -10.79
C HIS A 439 15.71 -8.62 -9.72
N LEU A 440 15.14 -8.68 -8.51
CA LEU A 440 15.52 -7.81 -7.38
C LEU A 440 16.40 -8.51 -6.34
N GLU A 441 17.06 -7.71 -5.49
CA GLU A 441 17.89 -8.21 -4.38
C GLU A 441 17.06 -8.68 -3.18
N ALA A 442 15.82 -8.19 -3.04
CA ALA A 442 14.86 -8.57 -2.01
C ALA A 442 13.41 -8.29 -2.45
N ASN A 443 12.47 -9.10 -1.96
CA ASN A 443 11.04 -8.99 -2.23
C ASN A 443 10.44 -7.77 -1.55
N ALA A 444 10.83 -7.47 -0.30
CA ALA A 444 10.45 -6.24 0.37
C ALA A 444 11.67 -5.34 0.53
N SER A 445 11.71 -4.23 -0.22
CA SER A 445 12.83 -3.29 -0.19
C SER A 445 12.40 -1.96 0.43
N PHE A 446 13.00 -1.62 1.57
CA PHE A 446 12.86 -0.34 2.29
C PHE A 446 14.18 0.45 2.25
N ASN A 447 14.93 0.35 1.15
CA ASN A 447 16.26 0.96 1.06
C ASN A 447 16.16 2.47 1.09
N GLU A 448 17.03 3.13 1.86
CA GLU A 448 17.02 4.59 1.99
C GLU A 448 15.69 5.17 2.52
N ALA A 449 14.78 4.31 3.03
CA ALA A 449 13.53 4.76 3.61
C ALA A 449 13.76 5.46 4.96
N THR A 450 12.91 6.45 5.27
CA THR A 450 12.98 7.21 6.52
C THR A 450 11.67 7.10 7.28
N PHE A 451 11.73 6.57 8.51
CA PHE A 451 10.61 6.51 9.44
C PHE A 451 10.80 7.58 10.51
N GLU A 452 10.12 8.72 10.37
CA GLU A 452 10.21 9.81 11.35
C GLU A 452 9.45 9.49 12.63
N ALA A 453 8.35 8.73 12.57
CA ALA A 453 7.62 8.22 13.73
C ALA A 453 7.83 6.70 13.92
N GLY A 454 6.97 6.05 14.72
CA GLY A 454 7.06 4.62 14.99
C GLY A 454 6.88 3.77 13.72
N ALA A 455 7.66 2.69 13.62
CA ALA A 455 7.52 1.69 12.57
C ALA A 455 7.15 0.34 13.19
N GLU A 456 5.97 -0.18 12.87
CA GLU A 456 5.42 -1.43 13.43
C GLU A 456 5.39 -2.54 12.38
N PHE A 457 6.29 -3.50 12.48
CA PHE A 457 6.36 -4.72 11.68
C PHE A 457 6.04 -5.98 12.52
N GLU A 458 5.31 -5.80 13.64
CA GLU A 458 4.97 -6.92 14.53
C GLU A 458 4.23 -8.02 13.77
N ALA A 459 4.68 -9.26 13.91
CA ALA A 459 4.14 -10.44 13.24
C ALA A 459 4.15 -10.40 11.69
N ALA A 460 4.94 -9.51 11.09
CA ALA A 460 5.12 -9.49 9.63
C ALA A 460 5.98 -10.68 9.16
N ASN A 461 5.71 -11.21 7.96
CA ASN A 461 6.42 -12.34 7.36
C ASN A 461 7.12 -11.90 6.08
N PHE A 462 8.41 -12.24 5.96
CA PHE A 462 9.25 -11.85 4.83
C PHE A 462 10.01 -13.06 4.28
N THR A 463 9.83 -13.35 2.99
CA THR A 463 10.72 -14.27 2.26
C THR A 463 12.10 -13.64 2.09
N SER A 464 12.16 -12.39 1.66
CA SER A 464 13.40 -11.60 1.73
C SER A 464 13.11 -10.13 1.98
N ALA A 465 13.87 -9.52 2.89
CA ALA A 465 13.70 -8.11 3.25
C ALA A 465 15.02 -7.34 3.21
N SER A 466 14.94 -6.08 2.77
CA SER A 466 16.07 -5.18 2.74
C SER A 466 15.75 -3.85 3.42
N PHE A 467 16.42 -3.58 4.52
CA PHE A 467 16.43 -2.30 5.24
C PHE A 467 17.84 -1.69 5.15
N TRP A 468 18.29 -1.46 3.91
CA TRP A 468 19.64 -0.96 3.66
C TRP A 468 19.67 0.56 3.60
N GLU A 469 20.49 1.16 4.43
CA GLU A 469 20.57 2.62 4.60
C GLU A 469 19.23 3.25 5.03
N THR A 470 18.39 2.47 5.71
CA THR A 470 17.12 2.91 6.31
C THR A 470 17.37 3.70 7.59
N THR A 471 16.59 4.75 7.85
CA THR A 471 16.66 5.54 9.08
C THR A 471 15.38 5.38 9.90
N PHE A 472 15.51 5.02 11.18
CA PHE A 472 14.41 5.02 12.15
C PHE A 472 14.66 6.11 13.18
N HIS A 473 13.76 7.08 13.32
CA HIS A 473 13.85 8.15 14.33
C HIS A 473 13.07 7.84 15.62
N ASP A 474 12.23 6.81 15.62
CA ASP A 474 11.49 6.36 16.79
C ASP A 474 11.59 4.83 16.91
N ARG A 475 10.80 4.22 17.79
CA ARG A 475 10.77 2.78 17.99
C ARG A 475 10.50 2.03 16.67
N ALA A 476 11.35 1.05 16.38
CA ALA A 476 11.16 0.06 15.32
C ALA A 476 10.80 -1.30 15.94
N ASP A 477 9.57 -1.74 15.73
CA ASP A 477 8.98 -2.92 16.36
C ASP A 477 8.90 -4.08 15.35
N PHE A 478 9.81 -5.05 15.49
CA PHE A 478 9.86 -6.29 14.70
C PHE A 478 9.46 -7.50 15.55
N ARG A 479 8.64 -7.32 16.58
CA ARG A 479 8.29 -8.42 17.48
C ARG A 479 7.52 -9.50 16.73
N GLN A 480 7.84 -10.77 16.98
CA GLN A 480 7.16 -11.92 16.36
C GLN A 480 7.24 -11.98 14.82
N SER A 481 8.06 -11.15 14.16
CA SER A 481 8.22 -11.18 12.72
C SER A 481 9.09 -12.37 12.28
N ASP A 482 8.92 -12.80 11.04
CA ASP A 482 9.64 -13.93 10.46
C ASP A 482 10.36 -13.51 9.18
N PHE A 483 11.65 -13.82 9.08
CA PHE A 483 12.51 -13.51 7.94
C PHE A 483 13.24 -14.76 7.49
N GLU A 484 12.98 -15.25 6.27
CA GLU A 484 13.81 -16.31 5.69
C GLU A 484 15.21 -15.75 5.34
N THR A 485 15.25 -14.55 4.76
CA THR A 485 16.49 -13.78 4.58
C THR A 485 16.25 -12.29 4.84
N ALA A 486 17.20 -11.63 5.52
CA ALA A 486 17.10 -10.19 5.73
C ALA A 486 18.45 -9.49 5.69
N ARG A 487 18.49 -8.28 5.13
CA ARG A 487 19.64 -7.39 5.24
C ARG A 487 19.28 -6.09 5.95
N PHE A 488 20.07 -5.72 6.93
CA PHE A 488 19.89 -4.49 7.71
C PHE A 488 21.18 -3.68 7.68
N ARG A 489 21.05 -2.39 7.35
CA ARG A 489 22.08 -1.37 7.58
C ARG A 489 21.36 -0.09 7.99
N VAL A 490 21.12 0.07 9.28
CA VAL A 490 20.35 1.19 9.80
C VAL A 490 21.27 2.40 10.01
N LEU A 491 20.85 3.56 9.52
CA LEU A 491 21.50 4.84 9.77
C LEU A 491 20.96 5.48 11.04
N VAL A 492 21.80 6.32 11.67
CA VAL A 492 21.46 7.04 12.89
C VAL A 492 20.57 8.23 12.55
N GLY A 493 19.37 8.26 13.14
CA GLY A 493 18.49 9.42 13.06
C GLY A 493 18.80 10.47 14.14
N ASP A 494 18.03 11.56 14.15
CA ASP A 494 18.17 12.65 15.13
C ASP A 494 17.75 12.30 16.57
N ARG A 495 17.21 11.09 16.78
CA ARG A 495 16.66 10.61 18.04
C ARG A 495 17.19 9.20 18.28
N ASP A 496 17.40 8.87 19.56
CA ASP A 496 17.73 7.51 19.96
C ASP A 496 16.61 6.56 19.50
N THR A 497 17.01 5.43 18.92
CA THR A 497 16.12 4.35 18.52
C THR A 497 16.74 3.00 18.85
N TYR A 498 15.93 1.94 18.90
CA TYR A 498 16.40 0.56 18.96
C TYR A 498 15.46 -0.33 18.15
N LEU A 499 15.99 -1.44 17.64
CA LEU A 499 15.21 -2.43 16.90
C LEU A 499 14.80 -3.57 17.83
N ASP A 500 13.50 -3.79 18.00
CA ASP A 500 12.92 -4.80 18.88
C ASP A 500 12.55 -6.06 18.10
N PHE A 501 13.39 -7.09 18.16
CA PHE A 501 13.17 -8.40 17.54
C PHE A 501 12.66 -9.43 18.56
N THR A 502 11.95 -8.99 19.62
CA THR A 502 11.48 -9.94 20.63
C THR A 502 10.57 -11.00 20.01
N ASP A 503 10.85 -12.27 20.23
CA ASP A 503 10.15 -13.43 19.65
C ASP A 503 10.18 -13.52 18.10
N ALA A 504 11.08 -12.79 17.43
CA ALA A 504 11.22 -12.84 15.97
C ALA A 504 12.10 -14.03 15.51
N THR A 505 11.98 -14.41 14.24
CA THR A 505 12.86 -15.39 13.59
C THR A 505 13.63 -14.71 12.46
N LEU A 506 14.95 -14.88 12.44
CA LEU A 506 15.84 -14.45 11.37
C LEU A 506 16.65 -15.66 10.90
N ASP A 507 16.21 -16.36 9.85
CA ASP A 507 16.84 -17.60 9.38
C ASP A 507 18.18 -17.38 8.67
N GLY A 508 18.40 -16.19 8.09
CA GLY A 508 19.69 -15.81 7.53
C GLY A 508 19.77 -14.39 7.00
N GLY A 509 20.95 -14.02 6.53
CA GLY A 509 21.22 -12.73 5.90
C GLY A 509 22.31 -11.93 6.59
N THR A 510 22.21 -10.61 6.66
CA THR A 510 23.29 -9.76 7.16
C THR A 510 22.79 -8.57 7.95
N ILE A 511 23.36 -8.33 9.13
CA ILE A 511 23.19 -7.07 9.86
C ILE A 511 24.52 -6.34 9.86
N SER A 512 24.55 -5.17 9.23
CA SER A 512 25.70 -4.30 9.12
C SER A 512 25.51 -3.04 9.96
N GLN A 513 26.47 -2.73 10.84
CA GLN A 513 26.51 -1.46 11.54
C GLN A 513 27.50 -0.49 10.86
N GLY A 514 27.02 0.71 10.55
CA GLY A 514 27.86 1.78 10.01
C GLY A 514 28.84 2.36 11.04
N SER A 515 29.77 3.19 10.57
CA SER A 515 30.68 3.97 11.42
C SER A 515 29.92 5.13 12.08
N GLY A 516 29.84 5.18 13.42
CA GLY A 516 29.10 6.24 14.13
C GLY A 516 28.59 5.82 15.50
N GLU A 517 27.45 6.37 15.92
CA GLU A 517 26.71 5.89 17.09
C GLU A 517 25.89 4.65 16.68
N PRO A 518 26.20 3.45 17.17
CA PRO A 518 25.55 2.23 16.72
C PRO A 518 24.12 2.10 17.25
N THR A 519 23.22 1.63 16.40
CA THR A 519 21.83 1.35 16.78
C THR A 519 21.74 0.04 17.57
N PRO A 520 21.11 0.02 18.75
CA PRO A 520 21.00 -1.19 19.55
C PRO A 520 19.89 -2.15 19.04
N TYR A 521 20.12 -3.45 19.11
CA TYR A 521 19.21 -4.53 18.69
C TYR A 521 18.80 -5.42 19.88
N ASP A 522 17.50 -5.64 20.10
CA ASP A 522 16.99 -6.56 21.12
C ASP A 522 16.52 -7.89 20.51
N LEU A 523 17.27 -8.97 20.74
CA LEU A 523 17.00 -10.31 20.21
C LEU A 523 16.43 -11.24 21.28
N THR A 524 15.64 -10.69 22.21
CA THR A 524 15.05 -11.46 23.31
C THR A 524 14.09 -12.54 22.80
N ARG A 525 14.37 -13.80 23.15
CA ARG A 525 13.62 -14.99 22.68
C ARG A 525 13.53 -15.11 21.15
N ALA A 526 14.36 -14.37 20.41
CA ALA A 526 14.45 -14.50 18.97
C ALA A 526 15.09 -15.84 18.57
N THR A 527 14.85 -16.29 17.35
CA THR A 527 15.57 -17.39 16.70
C THR A 527 16.48 -16.81 15.64
N ILE A 528 17.78 -17.12 15.69
CA ILE A 528 18.77 -16.60 14.75
C ILE A 528 19.46 -17.77 14.05
N GLY A 529 19.40 -17.75 12.73
CA GLY A 529 19.94 -18.75 11.83
C GLY A 529 21.36 -18.44 11.34
N ASP A 530 21.59 -18.55 10.04
CA ASP A 530 22.85 -18.25 9.33
C ASP A 530 22.97 -16.73 9.06
N LEU A 531 23.11 -15.97 10.14
CA LEU A 531 23.14 -14.51 10.12
C LEU A 531 24.58 -13.99 10.24
N THR A 532 25.03 -13.23 9.24
CA THR A 532 26.33 -12.54 9.30
C THR A 532 26.19 -11.20 9.99
N LEU A 533 27.02 -10.93 11.00
CA LEU A 533 27.09 -9.61 11.64
C LEU A 533 28.39 -8.92 11.20
N GLU A 534 28.28 -7.72 10.63
CA GLU A 534 29.42 -6.92 10.18
C GLU A 534 29.38 -5.48 10.73
N GLY A 535 30.54 -4.83 10.85
CA GLY A 535 30.58 -3.41 11.21
C GLY A 535 31.98 -2.81 11.18
N ASP A 536 32.07 -1.51 10.93
CA ASP A 536 33.32 -0.75 10.80
C ASP A 536 33.45 0.35 11.86
N GLY A 537 34.60 0.40 12.56
CA GLY A 537 35.12 1.66 13.12
C GLY A 537 34.42 2.28 14.34
N ASN A 538 33.78 1.52 15.23
CA ASN A 538 33.13 2.04 16.44
C ASN A 538 34.02 1.99 17.72
N GLU A 539 33.74 2.86 18.71
CA GLU A 539 34.42 2.87 20.03
C GLU A 539 34.13 1.60 20.84
N HIS A 540 32.91 1.06 20.70
CA HIS A 540 32.47 -0.26 21.15
C HIS A 540 32.38 -1.18 19.93
N GLN A 541 32.58 -2.49 20.10
CA GLN A 541 32.61 -3.40 18.94
C GLN A 541 31.22 -3.98 18.69
N LEU A 542 30.96 -4.36 17.44
CA LEU A 542 29.68 -4.81 16.88
C LEU A 542 28.72 -5.53 17.85
N LEU A 543 29.17 -6.62 18.49
CA LEU A 543 28.33 -7.45 19.36
C LEU A 543 27.91 -6.78 20.67
N ASP A 544 28.55 -5.66 21.09
CA ASP A 544 28.15 -4.88 22.27
C ASP A 544 26.76 -4.23 22.06
N HIS A 545 26.27 -4.16 20.82
CA HIS A 545 24.99 -3.54 20.43
C HIS A 545 23.89 -4.56 20.14
N PHE A 546 24.08 -5.81 20.53
CA PHE A 546 23.07 -6.86 20.40
C PHE A 546 22.76 -7.46 21.77
N ARG A 547 21.51 -7.38 22.18
CA ARG A 547 21.03 -7.99 23.41
C ARG A 547 20.55 -9.40 23.12
N PHE A 548 21.40 -10.38 23.42
CA PHE A 548 21.00 -11.78 23.39
C PHE A 548 20.44 -12.20 24.75
N CYS A 549 19.16 -12.58 24.78
CA CYS A 549 18.47 -12.98 26.01
C CYS A 549 17.47 -14.10 25.69
N LEU A 550 17.75 -15.32 26.15
CA LEU A 550 17.01 -16.53 25.76
C LEU A 550 16.91 -16.77 24.25
N THR A 551 17.79 -16.14 23.47
CA THR A 551 17.87 -16.30 22.01
C THR A 551 18.20 -17.74 21.65
N GLU A 552 17.47 -18.32 20.72
CA GLU A 552 17.80 -19.60 20.09
C GLU A 552 18.75 -19.35 18.92
N PHE A 553 19.84 -20.11 18.87
CA PHE A 553 20.86 -19.97 17.82
C PHE A 553 20.85 -21.24 16.96
N ASP A 554 20.22 -21.20 15.79
CA ASP A 554 20.17 -22.32 14.84
C ASP A 554 21.27 -22.18 13.79
N ARG A 555 22.43 -22.81 14.01
CA ARG A 555 23.61 -22.74 13.12
C ARG A 555 24.29 -21.36 13.01
N PHE A 556 23.97 -20.41 13.89
CA PHE A 556 24.72 -19.16 14.01
C PHE A 556 26.21 -19.44 14.30
N ASP A 557 27.11 -18.91 13.46
CA ASP A 557 28.54 -19.14 13.59
C ASP A 557 29.22 -18.07 14.46
N PHE A 558 29.66 -18.46 15.65
CA PHE A 558 30.41 -17.59 16.55
C PHE A 558 31.89 -17.42 16.15
N SER A 559 32.40 -18.21 15.20
CA SER A 559 33.83 -18.29 14.88
C SER A 559 34.37 -17.00 14.27
N ASP A 560 33.59 -16.34 13.42
CA ASP A 560 33.90 -15.02 12.84
C ASP A 560 33.92 -13.89 13.89
N HIS A 561 33.43 -14.17 15.10
CA HIS A 561 33.33 -13.23 16.21
C HIS A 561 34.26 -13.54 17.39
N HIS A 562 35.17 -14.52 17.27
CA HIS A 562 36.11 -14.88 18.35
C HIS A 562 36.95 -13.70 18.82
N GLY A 563 37.45 -12.86 17.91
CA GLY A 563 38.28 -11.70 18.27
C GLY A 563 37.55 -10.72 19.20
N TYR A 564 36.24 -10.56 19.00
CA TYR A 564 35.38 -9.80 19.91
C TYR A 564 35.15 -10.54 21.23
N LEU A 565 34.74 -11.81 21.14
CA LEU A 565 34.36 -12.59 22.33
C LEU A 565 35.53 -12.76 23.28
N GLU A 566 36.76 -12.93 22.79
CA GLU A 566 37.95 -12.97 23.63
C GLU A 566 38.20 -11.65 24.37
N ARG A 567 37.90 -10.50 23.74
CA ARG A 567 38.08 -9.16 24.33
C ARG A 567 37.14 -8.94 25.52
N ASN A 568 35.88 -9.32 25.38
CA ASN A 568 34.84 -9.03 26.37
C ASN A 568 34.59 -10.16 27.36
N ASP A 569 35.56 -11.08 27.49
CA ASP A 569 35.47 -12.27 28.32
C ASP A 569 34.27 -13.16 27.95
N TRP A 570 33.91 -13.28 26.68
CA TRP A 570 32.82 -14.12 26.16
C TRP A 570 31.45 -13.72 26.70
N THR A 571 31.21 -12.41 26.78
CA THR A 571 29.97 -11.86 27.31
C THR A 571 29.00 -11.52 26.18
N ILE A 572 27.82 -12.15 26.14
CA ILE A 572 26.83 -11.96 25.06
C ILE A 572 25.50 -11.37 25.54
N HIS A 573 25.32 -11.28 26.86
CA HIS A 573 24.09 -10.73 27.46
C HIS A 573 24.25 -9.27 27.87
N ASP A 574 25.48 -8.75 27.89
CA ASP A 574 25.76 -7.33 28.14
C ASP A 574 25.54 -6.56 26.84
N PHE A 575 24.93 -5.38 26.97
CA PHE A 575 24.48 -4.59 25.84
C PHE A 575 24.61 -3.10 26.15
N VAL A 576 25.11 -2.35 25.17
CA VAL A 576 25.19 -0.90 25.19
C VAL A 576 23.89 -0.36 24.57
N GLY A 577 22.92 -0.10 25.44
CA GLY A 577 21.70 0.60 25.07
C GLY A 577 21.91 2.11 24.95
N ASN A 578 20.86 2.80 24.50
CA ASN A 578 20.73 4.25 24.40
C ASN A 578 19.49 4.74 25.16
N GLY A 579 19.16 6.02 25.07
CA GLY A 579 18.01 6.63 25.74
C GLY A 579 16.64 6.09 25.31
N ALA A 580 16.55 5.40 24.16
CA ALA A 580 15.34 4.74 23.68
C ALA A 580 15.21 3.28 24.12
N THR A 581 16.28 2.68 24.65
CA THR A 581 16.26 1.30 25.14
C THR A 581 15.26 1.18 26.31
N GLY A 582 14.17 0.42 26.11
CA GLY A 582 12.99 0.42 26.98
C GLY A 582 12.92 -0.69 28.04
N GLN A 583 11.70 -0.94 28.54
CA GLN A 583 11.41 -2.08 29.43
C GLN A 583 11.46 -3.38 28.63
N PHE A 584 12.58 -4.06 28.75
CA PHE A 584 12.82 -5.37 28.18
C PHE A 584 11.73 -6.40 28.55
N ALA A 585 11.34 -7.24 27.57
CA ALA A 585 10.32 -8.28 27.77
C ALA A 585 10.70 -9.32 28.84
N VAL A 586 12.01 -9.52 29.05
CA VAL A 586 12.56 -10.45 30.03
C VAL A 586 13.67 -9.75 30.81
N GLU A 587 13.65 -9.84 32.14
CA GLU A 587 14.73 -9.32 32.99
C GLU A 587 15.93 -10.27 33.02
N LEU A 588 17.15 -9.71 32.96
CA LEU A 588 18.42 -10.46 32.99
C LEU A 588 18.78 -10.95 34.40
N THR A 589 17.98 -11.87 34.93
CA THR A 589 18.31 -12.58 36.17
C THR A 589 19.39 -13.64 35.92
N PRO A 590 20.15 -14.08 36.95
CA PRO A 590 21.18 -15.12 36.79
C PRO A 590 20.66 -16.42 36.15
N ASP A 591 19.39 -16.75 36.39
CA ASP A 591 18.71 -17.92 35.83
C ASP A 591 18.54 -17.80 34.31
N ILE A 592 18.12 -16.62 33.86
CA ILE A 592 17.94 -16.28 32.44
C ILE A 592 19.29 -16.21 31.73
N ILE A 593 20.29 -15.61 32.36
CA ILE A 593 21.65 -15.53 31.80
C ILE A 593 22.26 -16.93 31.65
N GLU A 594 22.13 -17.80 32.66
CA GLU A 594 22.59 -19.20 32.57
C GLU A 594 21.96 -19.91 31.37
N GLU A 595 20.65 -19.77 31.19
CA GLU A 595 19.92 -20.42 30.10
C GLU A 595 20.32 -19.86 28.73
N THR A 596 20.56 -18.55 28.64
CA THR A 596 21.08 -17.89 27.43
C THR A 596 22.44 -18.50 27.02
N TYR A 597 23.36 -18.68 27.97
CA TYR A 597 24.64 -19.33 27.69
C TYR A 597 24.51 -20.82 27.38
N ARG A 598 23.52 -21.53 27.94
CA ARG A 598 23.25 -22.91 27.57
C ARG A 598 22.87 -23.01 26.09
N LYS A 599 21.99 -22.13 25.61
CA LYS A 599 21.57 -22.07 24.19
C LYS A 599 22.74 -21.75 23.27
N ALA A 600 23.53 -20.72 23.59
CA ALA A 600 24.73 -20.36 22.82
C ALA A 600 25.77 -21.51 22.80
N GLN A 601 25.97 -22.19 23.92
CA GLN A 601 26.85 -23.37 23.99
C GLN A 601 26.36 -24.51 23.09
N ASP A 602 25.07 -24.83 23.13
CA ASP A 602 24.50 -25.92 22.34
C ASP A 602 24.64 -25.64 20.83
N SER A 603 24.49 -24.38 20.42
CA SER A 603 24.74 -23.93 19.05
C SER A 603 26.20 -24.03 18.64
N ALA A 604 27.13 -23.51 19.46
CA ALA A 604 28.56 -23.64 19.21
C ALA A 604 29.01 -25.11 19.08
N ASN A 605 28.42 -26.01 19.87
CA ASN A 605 28.65 -27.46 19.72
C ASN A 605 28.11 -28.02 18.39
N ALA A 606 26.95 -27.53 17.94
CA ALA A 606 26.31 -27.99 16.71
C ALA A 606 27.13 -27.62 15.46
N VAL A 607 27.73 -26.43 15.43
CA VAL A 607 28.58 -25.96 14.32
C VAL A 607 30.06 -26.38 14.46
N GLY A 608 30.45 -26.99 15.57
CA GLY A 608 31.81 -27.48 15.82
C GLY A 608 32.79 -26.43 16.36
N ASP A 609 32.30 -25.26 16.79
CA ASP A 609 33.09 -24.20 17.41
C ASP A 609 33.47 -24.58 18.86
N THR A 610 34.56 -25.35 18.95
CA THR A 610 35.07 -25.87 20.21
C THR A 610 35.58 -24.78 21.17
N PRO A 611 36.29 -23.72 20.72
CA PRO A 611 36.62 -22.58 21.58
C PRO A 611 35.39 -21.91 22.22
N ALA A 612 34.39 -21.52 21.43
CA ALA A 612 33.21 -20.83 21.94
C ALA A 612 32.39 -21.69 22.90
N SER A 613 32.17 -22.95 22.54
CA SER A 613 31.46 -23.91 23.39
C SER A 613 32.08 -24.03 24.79
N ARG A 614 33.42 -24.05 24.90
CA ARG A 614 34.12 -24.16 26.19
C ARG A 614 33.98 -22.92 27.06
N GLU A 615 34.00 -21.73 26.46
CA GLU A 615 33.91 -20.47 27.21
C GLU A 615 32.46 -20.15 27.59
N PHE A 616 31.49 -20.46 26.72
CA PHE A 616 30.06 -20.42 27.08
C PHE A 616 29.71 -21.46 28.16
N GLU A 617 30.30 -22.66 28.12
CA GLU A 617 30.18 -23.63 29.21
C GLU A 617 30.65 -23.05 30.56
N PHE A 618 31.78 -22.34 30.54
CA PHE A 618 32.32 -21.68 31.72
C PHE A 618 31.38 -20.60 32.25
N LYS A 619 30.85 -19.73 31.38
CA LYS A 619 29.86 -18.69 31.74
C LYS A 619 28.58 -19.29 32.30
N ARG A 620 28.03 -20.33 31.66
CA ARG A 620 26.87 -21.08 32.16
C ARG A 620 27.09 -21.56 33.59
N TYR A 621 28.24 -22.19 33.89
CA TYR A 621 28.53 -22.64 35.26
C TYR A 621 28.73 -21.50 36.26
N TYR A 622 29.29 -20.38 35.82
CA TYR A 622 29.45 -19.19 36.65
C TYR A 622 28.11 -18.64 37.14
N TYR A 623 27.14 -18.43 36.22
CA TYR A 623 25.82 -17.91 36.57
C TYR A 623 24.95 -18.95 37.28
N ASN A 624 25.08 -20.24 36.95
CA ASN A 624 24.44 -21.32 37.72
C ASN A 624 24.81 -21.27 39.21
N ARG A 625 26.04 -20.88 39.53
CA ARG A 625 26.47 -20.70 40.92
C ARG A 625 25.83 -19.46 41.55
N GLN A 626 25.81 -18.32 40.86
CA GLN A 626 25.16 -17.11 41.37
C GLN A 626 23.68 -17.38 41.65
N LYS A 627 22.95 -17.98 40.70
CA LYS A 627 21.60 -18.50 40.87
C LYS A 627 21.45 -19.33 42.14
N ASN A 628 22.25 -20.38 42.26
CA ASN A 628 22.12 -21.31 43.39
C ASN A 628 22.49 -20.65 44.72
N PHE A 629 23.39 -19.67 44.73
CA PHE A 629 23.76 -18.91 45.91
C PHE A 629 22.64 -17.95 46.35
N ASP A 630 22.00 -17.28 45.39
CA ASP A 630 20.85 -16.42 45.63
C ASP A 630 19.68 -17.19 46.24
N ILE A 631 19.33 -18.35 45.65
CA ILE A 631 18.33 -19.28 46.17
C ILE A 631 18.65 -19.71 47.62
N ILE A 632 19.92 -19.93 47.98
CA ILE A 632 20.31 -20.31 49.35
C ILE A 632 20.00 -19.17 50.34
N LEU A 633 20.28 -17.92 49.95
CA LEU A 633 20.17 -16.74 50.80
C LEU A 633 18.75 -16.21 50.93
N ASN A 634 18.01 -16.14 49.82
CA ASN A 634 16.78 -15.36 49.73
C ASN A 634 15.51 -16.22 49.81
N GLU A 635 15.60 -17.54 49.60
CA GLU A 635 14.42 -18.40 49.59
C GLU A 635 14.13 -19.02 50.97
N TYR A 636 13.09 -18.49 51.64
CA TYR A 636 12.66 -18.89 52.98
C TYR A 636 11.93 -20.24 53.04
N SER A 637 11.44 -20.76 51.90
CA SER A 637 10.62 -21.97 51.81
C SER A 637 11.43 -23.28 51.70
N LEU A 638 12.76 -23.20 51.55
CA LEU A 638 13.61 -24.37 51.33
C LEU A 638 13.78 -25.23 52.59
N ASN A 639 13.49 -26.53 52.45
CA ASN A 639 13.78 -27.50 53.52
C ASN A 639 15.29 -27.71 53.71
N THR A 640 15.68 -28.19 54.89
CA THR A 640 17.09 -28.34 55.30
C THR A 640 17.91 -29.22 54.36
N TRP A 641 17.30 -30.25 53.78
CA TRP A 641 17.95 -31.18 52.85
C TRP A 641 18.21 -30.55 51.48
N ALA A 642 17.24 -29.83 50.92
CA ALA A 642 17.36 -29.10 49.67
C ALA A 642 18.41 -28.00 49.76
N ARG A 643 18.43 -27.25 50.88
CA ARG A 643 19.48 -26.27 51.16
C ARG A 643 20.86 -26.92 51.26
N GLY A 644 20.97 -28.08 51.92
CA GLY A 644 22.21 -28.87 51.96
C GLY A 644 22.72 -29.31 50.58
N LYS A 645 21.82 -29.78 49.70
CA LYS A 645 22.15 -30.16 48.32
C LYS A 645 22.65 -28.97 47.49
N LYS A 646 22.01 -27.81 47.63
CA LYS A 646 22.42 -26.57 46.93
C LYS A 646 23.78 -26.06 47.41
N VAL A 647 24.03 -26.08 48.73
CA VAL A 647 25.34 -25.74 49.31
C VAL A 647 26.43 -26.67 48.78
N ALA A 648 26.18 -27.98 48.74
CA ALA A 648 27.12 -28.94 48.17
C ALA A 648 27.38 -28.68 46.67
N SER A 649 26.34 -28.34 45.90
CA SER A 649 26.45 -27.98 44.49
C SER A 649 27.33 -26.73 44.28
N VAL A 650 27.06 -25.64 45.02
CA VAL A 650 27.85 -24.40 44.96
C VAL A 650 29.30 -24.64 45.38
N GLY A 651 29.53 -25.43 46.44
CA GLY A 651 30.87 -25.78 46.92
C GLY A 651 31.65 -26.63 45.91
N LEU A 652 31.04 -27.68 45.36
CA LEU A 652 31.65 -28.53 44.34
C LEU A 652 31.97 -27.74 43.06
N ASN A 653 31.01 -26.94 42.58
CA ASN A 653 31.14 -26.14 41.37
C ASN A 653 32.28 -25.10 41.54
N THR A 654 32.38 -24.46 42.71
CA THR A 654 33.49 -23.55 43.04
C THR A 654 34.84 -24.27 43.10
N LEU A 655 34.88 -25.46 43.72
CA LEU A 655 36.08 -26.30 43.75
C LEU A 655 36.54 -26.64 42.33
N MET A 656 35.62 -27.04 41.45
CA MET A 656 35.93 -27.34 40.04
C MET A 656 36.44 -26.11 39.27
N GLN A 657 35.89 -24.92 39.50
CA GLN A 657 36.35 -23.70 38.86
C GLN A 657 37.80 -23.35 39.23
N VAL A 658 38.11 -23.39 40.54
CA VAL A 658 39.41 -23.00 41.09
C VAL A 658 40.48 -24.02 40.71
N THR A 659 40.17 -25.31 40.86
CA THR A 659 41.16 -26.37 40.71
C THR A 659 41.42 -26.77 39.26
N CYS A 660 40.37 -26.98 38.46
CA CYS A 660 40.51 -27.50 37.10
C CYS A 660 39.89 -26.62 36.01
N GLY A 661 39.22 -25.51 36.37
CA GLY A 661 38.47 -24.68 35.42
C GLY A 661 37.45 -25.51 34.66
N TYR A 662 36.69 -26.34 35.38
CA TYR A 662 35.74 -27.32 34.83
C TYR A 662 36.37 -28.36 33.90
N GLY A 663 37.65 -28.67 34.11
CA GLY A 663 38.39 -29.66 33.30
C GLY A 663 38.97 -29.10 32.00
N ASN A 664 38.79 -27.80 31.73
CA ASN A 664 39.23 -27.15 30.48
C ASN A 664 40.54 -26.36 30.65
N ARG A 665 41.03 -26.08 31.88
CA ARG A 665 42.24 -25.25 32.13
C ARG A 665 43.43 -26.08 32.64
N LEU A 666 44.17 -26.71 31.71
CA LEU A 666 45.33 -27.57 32.01
C LEU A 666 46.37 -26.95 32.99
N PRO A 667 46.77 -25.66 32.86
CA PRO A 667 47.76 -25.07 33.78
C PRO A 667 47.29 -25.04 35.24
N ARG A 668 45.98 -24.87 35.49
CA ARG A 668 45.43 -24.90 36.86
C ARG A 668 45.49 -26.29 37.44
N ILE A 669 45.12 -27.30 36.65
CA ILE A 669 45.19 -28.70 37.07
C ILE A 669 46.64 -29.06 37.40
N ALA A 670 47.59 -28.74 36.54
CA ALA A 670 49.01 -28.98 36.80
C ALA A 670 49.49 -28.26 38.06
N ALA A 671 49.14 -26.98 38.24
CA ALA A 671 49.49 -26.22 39.45
C ALA A 671 48.94 -26.89 40.71
N PHE A 672 47.68 -27.31 40.73
CA PHE A 672 47.11 -28.03 41.88
C PHE A 672 47.75 -29.39 42.08
N THR A 673 48.01 -30.17 41.03
CA THR A 673 48.68 -31.48 41.14
C THR A 673 50.07 -31.35 41.76
N PHE A 674 50.84 -30.32 41.39
CA PHE A 674 52.23 -30.18 41.81
C PHE A 674 52.46 -29.28 43.03
N LEU A 675 51.59 -28.30 43.31
CA LEU A 675 51.77 -27.34 44.41
C LEU A 675 50.88 -27.63 45.63
N LEU A 676 49.73 -28.30 45.46
CA LEU A 676 48.85 -28.67 46.58
C LEU A 676 49.57 -29.46 47.69
N PRO A 677 50.48 -30.41 47.41
CA PRO A 677 51.20 -31.13 48.47
C PRO A 677 52.03 -30.19 49.36
N ALA A 678 52.58 -29.10 48.83
CA ALA A 678 53.31 -28.14 49.64
C ALA A 678 52.40 -27.48 50.70
N LEU A 679 51.13 -27.20 50.36
CA LEU A 679 50.15 -26.63 51.30
C LEU A 679 49.85 -27.60 52.46
N PHE A 680 49.69 -28.89 52.18
CA PHE A 680 49.55 -29.91 53.22
C PHE A 680 50.81 -29.99 54.10
N GLY A 681 51.99 -29.85 53.49
CA GLY A 681 53.28 -29.77 54.18
C GLY A 681 53.34 -28.62 55.19
N LEU A 682 52.83 -27.46 54.80
CA LEU A 682 52.69 -26.31 55.70
C LEU A 682 51.73 -26.61 56.87
N CYS A 683 50.60 -27.26 56.61
CA CYS A 683 49.67 -27.66 57.67
C CYS A 683 50.31 -28.63 58.68
N TYR A 684 51.08 -29.61 58.21
CA TYR A 684 51.84 -30.51 59.09
C TYR A 684 52.93 -29.75 59.88
N ALA A 685 53.63 -28.82 59.22
CA ALA A 685 54.67 -27.99 59.83
C ALA A 685 54.12 -27.08 60.94
N LEU A 686 52.91 -26.52 60.78
CA LEU A 686 52.23 -25.73 61.82
C LEU A 686 51.92 -26.55 63.09
N GLY A 687 51.94 -27.88 63.04
CA GLY A 687 51.78 -28.75 64.20
C GLY A 687 50.35 -28.80 64.76
N GLY A 688 50.23 -28.95 66.08
CA GLY A 688 48.93 -29.09 66.75
C GLY A 688 48.22 -30.41 66.40
N PRO A 689 46.96 -30.41 65.94
CA PRO A 689 46.23 -31.64 65.61
C PRO A 689 46.82 -32.39 64.40
N PHE A 690 47.63 -31.72 63.58
CA PHE A 690 48.25 -32.28 62.37
C PHE A 690 49.73 -32.68 62.58
N LEU A 691 50.18 -32.86 63.82
CA LEU A 691 51.59 -33.16 64.10
C LEU A 691 52.06 -34.49 63.48
N THR A 692 53.25 -34.46 62.88
CA THR A 692 53.95 -35.62 62.34
C THR A 692 55.22 -35.90 63.15
N GLN A 693 55.91 -37.01 62.88
CA GLN A 693 57.23 -37.31 63.42
C GLN A 693 58.31 -36.28 63.02
N ALA A 694 58.06 -35.44 62.03
CA ALA A 694 58.99 -34.38 61.61
C ALA A 694 58.96 -33.14 62.53
N GLY A 695 58.02 -33.05 63.48
CA GLY A 695 57.92 -31.94 64.43
C GLY A 695 57.16 -30.73 63.91
N SER A 696 57.15 -29.64 64.69
CA SER A 696 56.46 -28.38 64.34
C SER A 696 57.44 -27.21 64.26
N VAL A 697 57.20 -26.27 63.35
CA VAL A 697 58.02 -25.04 63.20
C VAL A 697 57.98 -24.15 64.44
N PHE A 698 56.95 -24.29 65.29
CA PHE A 698 56.83 -23.57 66.56
C PHE A 698 57.60 -24.22 67.71
N ASP A 699 57.97 -25.50 67.58
CA ASP A 699 58.78 -26.23 68.56
C ASP A 699 59.76 -27.20 67.86
N PRO A 700 60.75 -26.67 67.13
CA PRO A 700 61.69 -27.50 66.37
C PRO A 700 62.69 -28.24 67.27
N ALA A 701 62.90 -27.77 68.51
CA ALA A 701 63.77 -28.41 69.50
C ALA A 701 63.25 -29.78 69.97
N ALA A 702 61.94 -30.02 69.90
CA ALA A 702 61.33 -31.30 70.26
C ALA A 702 61.78 -32.49 69.39
N VAL A 703 62.35 -32.23 68.22
CA VAL A 703 62.83 -33.23 67.26
C VAL A 703 64.31 -33.03 66.86
N ASP A 704 65.04 -32.19 67.60
CA ASP A 704 66.46 -31.86 67.39
C ASP A 704 66.79 -31.41 65.96
N LYS A 705 65.93 -30.52 65.40
CA LYS A 705 66.06 -29.97 64.03
C LYS A 705 65.95 -28.45 64.05
N THR A 706 66.40 -27.80 62.99
CA THR A 706 66.14 -26.37 62.73
C THR A 706 64.73 -26.15 62.18
N THR A 707 64.19 -24.93 62.29
CA THR A 707 62.87 -24.58 61.72
C THR A 707 62.76 -24.89 60.22
N MET A 708 63.85 -24.69 59.46
CA MET A 708 63.90 -24.98 58.03
C MET A 708 63.93 -26.48 57.74
N GLU A 709 64.63 -27.27 58.54
CA GLU A 709 64.64 -28.74 58.42
C GLU A 709 63.27 -29.33 58.76
N VAL A 710 62.62 -28.85 59.82
CA VAL A 710 61.24 -29.26 60.17
C VAL A 710 60.25 -28.92 59.06
N LEU A 711 60.36 -27.72 58.47
CA LEU A 711 59.52 -27.32 57.35
C LEU A 711 59.77 -28.21 56.13
N PHE A 712 61.05 -28.42 55.78
CA PHE A 712 61.43 -29.26 54.64
C PHE A 712 60.94 -30.70 54.83
N ASP A 713 61.14 -31.30 55.99
CA ASP A 713 60.74 -32.69 56.27
C ASP A 713 59.22 -32.87 56.24
N ASN A 714 58.45 -31.88 56.73
CA ASN A 714 57.00 -31.92 56.64
C ASN A 714 56.49 -31.73 55.20
N VAL A 715 57.12 -30.86 54.40
CA VAL A 715 56.81 -30.74 52.96
C VAL A 715 57.22 -32.01 52.21
N TYR A 716 58.39 -32.57 52.49
CA TYR A 716 58.85 -33.83 51.92
C TYR A 716 57.89 -34.98 52.25
N TYR A 717 57.53 -35.14 53.53
CA TYR A 717 56.52 -36.10 53.99
C TYR A 717 55.20 -35.94 53.23
N SER A 718 54.78 -34.70 53.02
CA SER A 718 53.59 -34.36 52.26
C SER A 718 53.69 -34.83 50.80
N TYR A 719 54.79 -34.57 50.09
CA TYR A 719 54.97 -35.01 48.71
C TYR A 719 54.99 -36.54 48.57
N ILE A 720 55.72 -37.26 49.42
CA ILE A 720 55.78 -38.74 49.37
C ILE A 720 54.45 -39.39 49.76
N SER A 721 53.68 -38.74 50.63
CA SER A 721 52.34 -39.18 51.04
C SER A 721 51.32 -38.92 49.93
N PHE A 722 51.38 -37.74 49.29
CA PHE A 722 50.53 -37.41 48.15
C PHE A 722 50.80 -38.35 46.98
N SER A 723 52.06 -38.54 46.58
CA SER A 723 52.42 -39.42 45.47
C SER A 723 52.20 -40.92 45.75
N THR A 724 51.73 -41.27 46.96
CA THR A 724 51.50 -42.66 47.43
C THR A 724 52.76 -43.53 47.47
N VAL A 725 53.96 -42.93 47.41
CA VAL A 725 55.25 -43.65 47.45
C VAL A 725 55.57 -44.13 48.85
N GLY A 726 55.36 -43.28 49.87
CA GLY A 726 55.40 -43.63 51.30
C GLY A 726 56.61 -44.47 51.75
N TYR A 727 57.80 -43.88 51.84
CA TYR A 727 59.02 -44.59 52.28
C TYR A 727 59.01 -45.05 53.75
N GLY A 728 58.04 -44.57 54.55
CA GLY A 728 57.81 -45.02 55.93
C GLY A 728 58.67 -44.36 57.00
N ASP A 729 59.43 -43.34 56.62
CA ASP A 729 60.40 -42.60 57.43
C ASP A 729 59.79 -41.50 58.32
N ILE A 730 58.65 -40.94 57.91
CA ILE A 730 57.88 -39.97 58.70
C ILE A 730 56.43 -40.46 58.80
N ASN A 731 55.88 -40.51 60.02
CA ASN A 731 54.51 -40.94 60.28
C ASN A 731 53.65 -39.86 60.96
N PRO A 732 52.33 -39.84 60.71
CA PRO A 732 51.40 -38.96 61.39
C PRO A 732 51.09 -39.48 62.81
N LEU A 733 51.24 -38.62 63.82
CA LEU A 733 51.15 -39.03 65.23
C LEU A 733 49.71 -39.05 65.75
N GLY A 734 48.87 -38.11 65.30
CA GLY A 734 47.49 -37.94 65.76
C GLY A 734 46.42 -38.49 64.81
N PRO A 735 45.18 -38.70 65.30
CA PRO A 735 44.06 -39.11 64.45
C PRO A 735 43.74 -38.08 63.35
N ALA A 736 43.83 -36.78 63.66
CA ALA A 736 43.62 -35.73 62.66
C ALA A 736 44.73 -35.69 61.59
N ALA A 737 46.00 -35.85 61.97
CA ALA A 737 47.12 -36.00 61.04
C ALA A 737 46.97 -37.23 60.13
N ARG A 738 46.48 -38.36 60.66
CA ARG A 738 46.22 -39.59 59.88
C ARG A 738 45.09 -39.41 58.86
N VAL A 739 44.00 -38.74 59.25
CA VAL A 739 42.90 -38.41 58.34
C VAL A 739 43.38 -37.46 57.25
N LEU A 740 44.21 -36.46 57.59
CA LEU A 740 44.79 -35.53 56.63
C LEU A 740 45.68 -36.27 55.61
N ALA A 741 46.56 -37.16 56.07
CA ALA A 741 47.40 -37.98 55.19
C ALA A 741 46.58 -38.94 54.30
N ALA A 742 45.53 -39.56 54.83
CA ALA A 742 44.63 -40.40 54.04
C ALA A 742 43.88 -39.59 52.96
N SER A 743 43.39 -38.40 53.31
CA SER A 743 42.73 -37.50 52.35
C SER A 743 43.66 -37.06 51.23
N GLN A 744 44.94 -36.86 51.56
CA GLN A 744 45.98 -36.44 50.62
C GLN A 744 46.26 -37.51 49.55
N GLY A 745 46.34 -38.78 49.94
CA GLY A 745 46.47 -39.89 48.99
C GLY A 745 45.24 -40.05 48.08
N MET A 746 44.03 -39.81 48.59
CA MET A 746 42.80 -39.83 47.78
C MET A 746 42.77 -38.69 46.75
N LEU A 747 43.21 -37.49 47.13
CA LEU A 747 43.27 -36.33 46.23
C LEU A 747 44.27 -36.52 45.09
N ASN A 748 45.38 -37.21 45.34
CA ASN A 748 46.37 -37.52 44.29
C ASN A 748 45.75 -38.32 43.15
N GLY A 749 45.00 -39.39 43.46
CA GLY A 749 44.31 -40.19 42.47
C GLY A 749 43.35 -39.35 41.62
N LEU A 750 42.59 -38.45 42.25
CA LEU A 750 41.68 -37.55 41.55
C LEU A 750 42.41 -36.57 40.61
N PHE A 751 43.43 -35.87 41.11
CA PHE A 751 44.14 -34.84 40.35
C PHE A 751 44.98 -35.41 39.21
N PHE A 752 45.66 -36.54 39.40
CA PHE A 752 46.37 -37.21 38.30
C PHE A 752 45.40 -37.78 37.26
N THR A 753 44.24 -38.30 37.67
CA THR A 753 43.20 -38.75 36.72
C THR A 753 42.69 -37.56 35.89
N LEU A 754 42.37 -36.43 36.54
CA LEU A 754 41.98 -35.19 35.86
C LEU A 754 43.06 -34.67 34.91
N LEU A 755 44.32 -34.60 35.37
CA LEU A 755 45.45 -34.14 34.56
C LEU A 755 45.63 -35.01 33.30
N THR A 756 45.57 -36.34 33.48
CA THR A 756 45.71 -37.30 32.38
C THR A 756 44.52 -37.20 31.43
N PHE A 757 43.29 -37.13 31.95
CA PHE A 757 42.07 -36.98 31.15
C PHE A 757 42.08 -35.69 30.33
N THR A 758 42.41 -34.55 30.94
CA THR A 758 42.48 -33.26 30.24
C THR A 758 43.60 -33.24 29.20
N LEU A 759 44.75 -33.87 29.47
CA LEU A 759 45.82 -34.05 28.48
C LEU A 759 45.35 -34.90 27.30
N PHE A 760 44.68 -36.04 27.56
CA PHE A 760 44.11 -36.89 26.51
C PHE A 760 43.06 -36.14 25.69
N LYS A 761 42.13 -35.42 26.33
CA LYS A 761 41.10 -34.61 25.66
C LYS A 761 41.73 -33.56 24.73
N ARG A 762 42.85 -32.95 25.13
CA ARG A 762 43.57 -31.92 24.35
C ARG A 762 44.43 -32.49 23.21
N VAL A 763 44.98 -33.69 23.37
CA VAL A 763 45.86 -34.34 22.36
C VAL A 763 45.05 -35.11 21.32
N LEU A 764 43.93 -35.73 21.69
CA LEU A 764 43.08 -36.51 20.78
C LEU A 764 41.95 -35.68 20.13
N GLY A 765 41.48 -34.61 20.79
CA GLY A 765 40.49 -33.68 20.22
C GLY A 765 41.18 -32.53 19.49
N GLY A 766 41.95 -32.85 18.45
CA GLY A 766 42.73 -31.89 17.66
C GLY A 766 41.88 -30.83 16.94
N SER A 767 42.48 -29.64 16.84
CA SER A 767 42.06 -28.39 16.16
C SER A 767 40.61 -27.97 16.40
#